data_AF-A0A8H8SAE6-F1
#
_entry.id   AF-A0A8H8SAE6-F1
#
_cell.length_a   1.000
_cell.length_b   1.000
_cell.length_c   1.000
_cell.angle_alpha   90.00
_cell.angle_beta   90.00
_cell.angle_gamma   90.00
#
_symmetry.space_group_name_H-M   'P 1'
#
loop_
_entity.id
_entity.type
_entity.pdbx_description
1 polymer ?
#
loop_
_entity_poly.entity_id
_entity_poly.type
_entity_poly.pdbx_seq_one_letter_code
_entity_poly.pdbx_strand_id
1 'polypeptide(L)'
;MPTRQALKATYNTTLDLLHAVAESSGVFPPLQSAVKDALRIINMVKGFSSNADDWEGLGTYIQKVLISVIELTARAGILDGDTWGKLSTLHHAVSEIATEVEAERALSWLERMQRYRRDPERIAKMKTRVSEVIGLFQLTVTTTTALDVKDTLDAVKQNSKALAHISQGISEVTQGVSVVAQNATLDKLQTVKGASWNISRACLENTRVKIIGDILAWIDAGAESSSDTQNPGATIMLLTAVAGAGKTTVAHTVARICAERKQLASSFFFDRETESRNTPIALFTTIAADLSRMDRRIADRVAMAIEKDGRLPSAPIPNQFMDLILKPCQGLKFSKPVSIVIDALDEAWDDSLLEILRDQACGLPSTFRIFLTSRLRPELGSLRDAPHVQTLELDIEGESNMKDISMFVPHKLRALAKDMGLGKDWPGEALTARLVDRAGGLFQWITTVCEYLRQYDDPTAELESLLGSTDPTTNSAEEKMDELYATILESCNWRDKVFLESYHRVMGTAIASKTPMSISAMEELHEKRPLASERTLLRLSPLLTGLNRASDRNHPVRVLHQSLRDFLVVRSKSLPQFTRFHVSETENSQKLAVLCVELLNRELKVKIPTTAYLSDDSQEQSGVPKSGDNTISEALRYACRFWPEHVCDVGGSKVIRGCLEELMDQHLVKWLEVTASHDKCRELGDVRRWVTTHIGSLDLPRFLNRYESYADACAKLRIRLQYDERHEEALIMAGEVVALYRTTSEDESTDHLSKLARSLISLDISLSEFGQKEESLAATQEALEICRRLVQKNQREYIPDLSLSLNNISECLSDVGQKRQALAAIEEAVEIRRQLVTENPAAHNHYLANSLNNLSIRLSDMGRPDEALTAIEEAVDIHRRLTLEQPVAYTPDLAMSLGNLSNRLSYLDRQEEALEAIEEAVKIRRQLTSERPVAYNPALADSLSNLSILLSDMGRQDEALAAIEEAVEISRRLAVERPGAYTPGLAQSLNNLSNCLSDMGRQSEALVAVEEAVEIRRQLVSQQPATYMTDLAHSLSNLSNRLSDVGRQIEALSAIEEGVEIRRRLAVEQPATHNRQLARDLYNLSLRLSDLGHHLDAVLAIEESSRLYRSLLPNHPSHFIPYLKEALDVYSKGLNALGREDEAAAVRNEADTLQN
;
A
#
# COMPACT_ATOMS: atom_id res chain seq x y z
N MET A 1 -56.11 11.55 -61.46
CA MET A 1 -55.76 10.12 -61.26
C MET A 1 -54.28 10.01 -60.88
N PRO A 2 -53.92 9.93 -59.58
CA PRO A 2 -52.55 10.16 -59.09
C PRO A 2 -51.57 8.97 -59.32
N THR A 3 -52.07 7.77 -59.61
CA THR A 3 -51.26 6.54 -59.66
C THR A 3 -50.39 6.42 -60.91
N ARG A 4 -50.73 7.07 -62.04
CA ARG A 4 -49.90 7.06 -63.26
C ARG A 4 -48.71 8.00 -63.20
N GLN A 5 -48.79 9.08 -62.40
CA GLN A 5 -47.67 10.01 -62.20
C GLN A 5 -46.66 9.46 -61.18
N ALA A 6 -47.12 8.79 -60.12
CA ALA A 6 -46.25 8.13 -59.14
C ALA A 6 -45.42 7.00 -59.78
N LEU A 7 -46.04 6.12 -60.58
CA LEU A 7 -45.33 5.05 -61.30
C LEU A 7 -44.33 5.58 -62.34
N LYS A 8 -44.63 6.71 -63.01
CA LYS A 8 -43.69 7.38 -63.92
C LYS A 8 -42.51 8.00 -63.17
N ALA A 9 -42.76 8.56 -61.99
CA ALA A 9 -41.71 9.14 -61.14
C ALA A 9 -40.74 8.05 -60.65
N THR A 10 -41.25 6.94 -60.09
CA THR A 10 -40.39 5.82 -59.63
C THR A 10 -39.64 5.16 -60.78
N TYR A 11 -40.26 5.05 -61.96
CA TYR A 11 -39.64 4.50 -63.18
C TYR A 11 -38.49 5.38 -63.70
N ASN A 12 -38.61 6.71 -63.59
CA ASN A 12 -37.55 7.64 -63.99
C ASN A 12 -36.38 7.63 -62.99
N THR A 13 -36.65 7.66 -61.68
CA THR A 13 -35.62 7.61 -60.64
C THR A 13 -34.79 6.31 -60.69
N THR A 14 -35.44 5.20 -61.04
CA THR A 14 -34.76 3.91 -61.23
C THR A 14 -33.96 3.83 -62.53
N LEU A 15 -34.34 4.59 -63.56
CA LEU A 15 -33.55 4.72 -64.79
C LEU A 15 -32.29 5.57 -64.54
N ASP A 16 -32.42 6.64 -63.74
CA ASP A 16 -31.32 7.55 -63.37
C ASP A 16 -30.20 6.80 -62.63
N LEU A 17 -30.55 5.85 -61.75
CA LEU A 17 -29.58 4.98 -61.07
C LEU A 17 -28.80 4.09 -62.05
N LEU A 18 -29.49 3.50 -63.04
CA LEU A 18 -28.83 2.70 -64.08
C LEU A 18 -27.92 3.56 -64.96
N HIS A 19 -28.34 4.78 -65.29
CA HIS A 19 -27.50 5.73 -66.03
C HIS A 19 -26.26 6.14 -65.24
N ALA A 20 -26.41 6.43 -63.94
CA ALA A 20 -25.29 6.76 -63.07
C ALA A 20 -24.26 5.62 -62.99
N VAL A 21 -24.72 4.36 -62.89
CA VAL A 21 -23.85 3.19 -62.91
C VAL A 21 -23.18 3.00 -64.28
N ALA A 22 -23.89 3.23 -65.38
CA ALA A 22 -23.33 3.14 -66.73
C ALA A 22 -22.21 4.18 -66.99
N GLU A 23 -22.30 5.37 -66.39
CA GLU A 23 -21.35 6.47 -66.57
C GLU A 23 -20.22 6.50 -65.52
N SER A 24 -20.38 5.82 -64.40
CA SER A 24 -19.37 5.77 -63.35
C SER A 24 -18.08 5.07 -63.80
N SER A 25 -16.92 5.68 -63.52
CA SER A 25 -15.59 5.13 -63.85
C SER A 25 -15.07 4.10 -62.83
N GLY A 26 -15.78 3.91 -61.71
CA GLY A 26 -15.37 3.06 -60.59
C GLY A 26 -16.24 1.83 -60.32
N VAL A 27 -17.28 1.56 -61.15
CA VAL A 27 -18.13 0.37 -60.97
C VAL A 27 -17.62 -0.80 -61.81
N PHE A 28 -17.73 -2.02 -61.27
CA PHE A 28 -17.23 -3.27 -61.86
C PHE A 28 -17.57 -3.42 -63.36
N PRO A 29 -16.59 -3.63 -64.27
CA PRO A 29 -16.81 -3.58 -65.72
C PRO A 29 -17.89 -4.53 -66.30
N PRO A 30 -18.07 -5.78 -65.82
CA PRO A 30 -19.14 -6.64 -66.33
C PRO A 30 -20.53 -6.12 -65.97
N LEU A 31 -20.72 -5.61 -64.74
CA LEU A 31 -21.98 -5.03 -64.30
C LEU A 31 -22.30 -3.74 -65.08
N GLN A 32 -21.31 -2.88 -65.26
CA GLN A 32 -21.44 -1.67 -66.07
C GLN A 32 -21.87 -2.00 -67.52
N SER A 33 -21.30 -3.06 -68.10
CA SER A 33 -21.62 -3.51 -69.46
C SER A 33 -23.03 -4.12 -69.55
N ALA A 34 -23.44 -4.91 -68.55
CA ALA A 34 -24.81 -5.44 -68.45
C ALA A 34 -25.85 -4.32 -68.35
N VAL A 35 -25.56 -3.28 -67.55
CA VAL A 35 -26.43 -2.12 -67.38
C VAL A 35 -26.56 -1.31 -68.68
N LYS A 36 -25.46 -1.13 -69.43
CA LYS A 36 -25.50 -0.48 -70.75
C LYS A 36 -26.37 -1.25 -71.75
N ASP A 37 -26.22 -2.57 -71.83
CA ASP A 37 -27.03 -3.40 -72.73
C ASP A 37 -28.51 -3.43 -72.32
N ALA A 38 -28.80 -3.43 -71.03
CA ALA A 38 -30.18 -3.32 -70.54
C ALA A 38 -30.83 -1.97 -70.85
N LEU A 39 -30.13 -0.86 -70.66
CA LEU A 39 -30.63 0.47 -71.05
C LEU A 39 -30.89 0.53 -72.56
N ARG A 40 -30.03 -0.11 -73.36
CA ARG A 40 -30.24 -0.25 -74.80
C ARG A 40 -31.52 -1.05 -75.10
N ILE A 41 -31.73 -2.20 -74.46
CA ILE A 41 -32.97 -2.99 -74.60
C ILE A 41 -34.19 -2.16 -74.26
N ILE A 42 -34.19 -1.50 -73.09
CA ILE A 42 -35.30 -0.68 -72.59
C ILE A 42 -35.67 0.42 -73.60
N ASN A 43 -34.69 1.05 -74.21
CA ASN A 43 -34.93 2.07 -75.24
C ASN A 43 -35.44 1.47 -76.56
N MET A 44 -34.97 0.28 -76.96
CA MET A 44 -35.43 -0.39 -78.17
C MET A 44 -36.88 -0.85 -78.05
N VAL A 45 -37.26 -1.48 -76.93
CA VAL A 45 -38.60 -2.05 -76.73
C VAL A 45 -39.70 -1.00 -76.69
N LYS A 46 -39.41 0.23 -76.22
CA LYS A 46 -40.35 1.37 -76.24
C LYS A 46 -40.81 1.77 -77.65
N GLY A 47 -40.07 1.39 -78.70
CA GLY A 47 -40.40 1.70 -80.09
C GLY A 47 -41.21 0.64 -80.84
N PHE A 48 -41.61 -0.47 -80.18
CA PHE A 48 -42.38 -1.54 -80.81
C PHE A 48 -43.88 -1.26 -80.73
N SER A 49 -44.57 -1.33 -81.87
CA SER A 49 -46.02 -1.18 -81.95
C SER A 49 -46.80 -2.50 -81.97
N SER A 50 -46.13 -3.65 -82.14
CA SER A 50 -46.74 -4.98 -82.10
C SER A 50 -46.42 -5.68 -80.77
N ASN A 51 -47.45 -6.16 -80.06
CA ASN A 51 -47.32 -6.82 -78.74
C ASN A 51 -46.56 -5.96 -77.72
N ALA A 52 -46.87 -4.66 -77.74
CA ALA A 52 -46.14 -3.62 -77.02
C ALA A 52 -46.08 -3.89 -75.50
N ASP A 53 -47.17 -4.36 -74.90
CA ASP A 53 -47.25 -4.62 -73.46
C ASP A 53 -46.26 -5.70 -73.00
N ASP A 54 -46.00 -6.74 -73.81
CA ASP A 54 -45.05 -7.80 -73.46
C ASP A 54 -43.60 -7.35 -73.54
N TRP A 55 -43.28 -6.56 -74.58
CA TRP A 55 -41.96 -5.96 -74.78
C TRP A 55 -41.65 -4.88 -73.73
N GLU A 56 -42.63 -4.04 -73.38
CA GLU A 56 -42.53 -3.09 -72.27
C GLU A 56 -42.40 -3.83 -70.93
N GLY A 57 -43.12 -4.93 -70.76
CA GLY A 57 -42.98 -5.83 -69.62
C GLY A 57 -41.60 -6.48 -69.52
N LEU A 58 -40.93 -6.81 -70.64
CA LEU A 58 -39.56 -7.31 -70.66
C LEU A 58 -38.57 -6.23 -70.21
N GLY A 59 -38.68 -5.01 -70.77
CA GLY A 59 -37.83 -3.89 -70.38
C GLY A 59 -37.93 -3.56 -68.90
N THR A 60 -39.17 -3.48 -68.37
CA THR A 60 -39.41 -3.21 -66.95
C THR A 60 -38.88 -4.33 -66.05
N TYR A 61 -38.94 -5.58 -66.50
CA TYR A 61 -38.42 -6.71 -65.73
C TYR A 61 -36.89 -6.67 -65.61
N ILE A 62 -36.18 -6.48 -66.73
CA ILE A 62 -34.71 -6.37 -66.76
C ILE A 62 -34.24 -5.17 -65.92
N GLN A 63 -34.98 -4.06 -65.94
CA GLN A 63 -34.69 -2.89 -65.11
C GLN A 63 -34.72 -3.22 -63.61
N LYS A 64 -35.80 -3.86 -63.12
CA LYS A 64 -35.94 -4.22 -61.70
C LYS A 64 -34.86 -5.18 -61.25
N VAL A 65 -34.56 -6.16 -62.09
CA VAL A 65 -33.51 -7.17 -61.86
C VAL A 65 -32.15 -6.53 -61.60
N LEU A 66 -31.72 -5.63 -62.49
CA LEU A 66 -30.37 -5.06 -62.40
C LEU A 66 -30.21 -4.14 -61.20
N ILE A 67 -31.27 -3.46 -60.79
CA ILE A 67 -31.27 -2.62 -59.60
C ILE A 67 -31.07 -3.47 -58.35
N SER A 68 -31.77 -4.60 -58.23
CA SER A 68 -31.55 -5.53 -57.12
C SER A 68 -30.11 -6.03 -57.08
N VAL A 69 -29.49 -6.31 -58.23
CA VAL A 69 -28.08 -6.72 -58.29
C VAL A 69 -27.14 -5.57 -57.88
N ILE A 70 -27.40 -4.33 -58.32
CA ILE A 70 -26.61 -3.14 -57.96
C ILE A 70 -26.65 -2.91 -56.44
N GLU A 71 -27.85 -2.92 -55.83
CA GLU A 71 -28.02 -2.75 -54.39
C GLU A 71 -27.31 -3.86 -53.59
N LEU A 72 -27.37 -5.10 -54.07
CA LEU A 72 -26.67 -6.23 -53.45
C LEU A 72 -25.15 -6.08 -53.54
N THR A 73 -24.60 -5.67 -54.69
CA THR A 73 -23.16 -5.45 -54.84
C THR A 73 -22.64 -4.27 -54.01
N ALA A 74 -23.44 -3.21 -53.84
CA ALA A 74 -23.06 -2.03 -53.06
C ALA A 74 -22.93 -2.32 -51.56
N ARG A 75 -23.67 -3.28 -51.01
CA ARG A 75 -23.60 -3.68 -49.60
C ARG A 75 -22.40 -4.58 -49.27
N ALA A 76 -21.85 -5.28 -50.26
CA ALA A 76 -20.83 -6.31 -50.04
C ALA A 76 -19.40 -5.75 -49.91
N GLY A 77 -19.12 -4.53 -50.40
CA GLY A 77 -17.83 -3.82 -50.20
C GLY A 77 -16.62 -4.39 -50.96
N ILE A 78 -16.40 -5.71 -50.96
CA ILE A 78 -15.31 -6.41 -51.69
C ILE A 78 -15.88 -7.71 -52.30
N LEU A 79 -15.77 -7.88 -53.62
CA LEU A 79 -16.31 -9.04 -54.34
C LEU A 79 -15.26 -10.14 -54.55
N ASP A 80 -15.62 -11.40 -54.32
CA ASP A 80 -14.77 -12.57 -54.59
C ASP A 80 -14.81 -13.00 -56.08
N GLY A 81 -13.93 -13.94 -56.46
CA GLY A 81 -13.78 -14.40 -57.85
C GLY A 81 -15.00 -15.14 -58.41
N ASP A 82 -15.80 -15.77 -57.55
CA ASP A 82 -17.03 -16.47 -57.95
C ASP A 82 -18.15 -15.47 -58.29
N THR A 83 -18.28 -14.41 -57.48
CA THR A 83 -19.21 -13.31 -57.76
C THR A 83 -18.84 -12.58 -59.06
N TRP A 84 -17.55 -12.47 -59.38
CA TRP A 84 -17.06 -11.92 -60.66
C TRP A 84 -17.50 -12.74 -61.89
N GLY A 85 -17.37 -14.07 -61.82
CA GLY A 85 -17.81 -14.97 -62.89
C GLY A 85 -19.33 -14.90 -63.13
N LYS A 86 -20.10 -14.74 -62.06
CA LYS A 86 -21.57 -14.63 -62.11
C LYS A 86 -22.05 -13.30 -62.69
N LEU A 87 -21.42 -12.18 -62.33
CA LEU A 87 -21.71 -10.87 -62.97
C LEU A 87 -21.38 -10.89 -64.47
N SER A 88 -20.33 -11.60 -64.87
CA SER A 88 -19.99 -11.79 -66.28
C SER A 88 -21.03 -12.64 -67.02
N THR A 89 -21.58 -13.66 -66.36
CA THR A 89 -22.66 -14.51 -66.90
C THR A 89 -23.96 -13.71 -67.06
N LEU A 90 -24.29 -12.84 -66.10
CA LEU A 90 -25.42 -11.92 -66.19
C LEU A 90 -25.27 -10.95 -67.35
N HIS A 91 -24.08 -10.35 -67.51
CA HIS A 91 -23.79 -9.50 -68.67
C HIS A 91 -24.02 -10.24 -69.98
N HIS A 92 -23.48 -11.46 -70.11
CA HIS A 92 -23.63 -12.25 -71.32
C HIS A 92 -25.10 -12.54 -71.66
N ALA A 93 -25.91 -12.95 -70.66
CA ALA A 93 -27.33 -13.22 -70.86
C ALA A 93 -28.12 -11.98 -71.30
N VAL A 94 -27.83 -10.81 -70.70
CA VAL A 94 -28.47 -9.54 -71.08
C VAL A 94 -28.01 -9.09 -72.47
N SER A 95 -26.75 -9.29 -72.82
CA SER A 95 -26.19 -8.94 -74.13
C SER A 95 -26.80 -9.79 -75.25
N GLU A 96 -26.94 -11.11 -75.04
CA GLU A 96 -27.63 -11.98 -75.99
C GLU A 96 -29.08 -11.54 -76.22
N ILE A 97 -29.82 -11.20 -75.15
CA ILE A 97 -31.18 -10.67 -75.28
C ILE A 97 -31.18 -9.34 -76.03
N ALA A 98 -30.19 -8.46 -75.84
CA ALA A 98 -30.07 -7.22 -76.59
C ALA A 98 -29.93 -7.47 -78.10
N THR A 99 -29.11 -8.45 -78.48
CA THR A 99 -28.96 -8.83 -79.89
C THR A 99 -30.23 -9.44 -80.48
N GLU A 100 -30.96 -10.26 -79.72
CA GLU A 100 -32.23 -10.83 -80.17
C GLU A 100 -33.31 -9.76 -80.34
N VAL A 101 -33.42 -8.80 -79.41
CA VAL A 101 -34.35 -7.66 -79.49
C VAL A 101 -34.02 -6.78 -80.70
N GLU A 102 -32.74 -6.57 -80.98
CA GLU A 102 -32.30 -5.77 -82.12
C GLU A 102 -32.61 -6.44 -83.47
N ALA A 103 -32.41 -7.76 -83.56
CA ALA A 103 -32.80 -8.53 -84.74
C ALA A 103 -34.32 -8.47 -84.99
N GLU A 104 -35.14 -8.47 -83.92
CA GLU A 104 -36.59 -8.29 -84.06
C GLU A 104 -36.96 -6.86 -84.49
N ARG A 105 -36.23 -5.84 -84.04
CA ARG A 105 -36.46 -4.44 -84.44
C ARG A 105 -36.26 -4.22 -85.94
N ALA A 106 -35.34 -4.95 -86.56
CA ALA A 106 -35.05 -4.87 -87.98
C ALA A 106 -36.16 -5.42 -88.89
N LEU A 107 -37.12 -6.18 -88.34
CA LEU A 107 -38.23 -6.78 -89.09
C LEU A 107 -39.41 -5.82 -89.25
N SER A 108 -40.17 -5.97 -90.34
CA SER A 108 -41.39 -5.19 -90.54
C SER A 108 -42.47 -5.54 -89.51
N TRP A 109 -43.43 -4.65 -89.31
CA TRP A 109 -44.49 -4.85 -88.30
C TRP A 109 -45.31 -6.14 -88.55
N LEU A 110 -45.63 -6.46 -89.82
CA LEU A 110 -46.37 -7.67 -90.18
C LEU A 110 -45.59 -8.96 -89.87
N GLU A 111 -44.28 -8.97 -90.14
CA GLU A 111 -43.40 -10.11 -89.90
C GLU A 111 -43.22 -10.38 -88.40
N ARG A 112 -43.00 -9.33 -87.61
CA ARG A 112 -42.94 -9.44 -86.14
C ARG A 112 -44.22 -10.01 -85.55
N MET A 113 -45.37 -9.52 -86.03
CA MET A 113 -46.66 -9.96 -85.51
C MET A 113 -46.96 -11.43 -85.88
N GLN A 114 -46.57 -11.89 -87.08
CA GLN A 114 -46.65 -13.31 -87.43
C GLN A 114 -45.70 -14.18 -86.62
N ARG A 115 -44.45 -13.72 -86.40
CA ARG A 115 -43.44 -14.49 -85.66
C ARG A 115 -43.82 -14.66 -84.19
N TYR A 116 -44.31 -13.60 -83.55
CA TYR A 116 -44.88 -13.69 -82.21
C TYR A 116 -46.09 -14.63 -82.15
N ARG A 117 -46.97 -14.62 -83.16
CA ARG A 117 -48.11 -15.55 -83.19
C ARG A 117 -47.71 -17.02 -83.30
N ARG A 118 -46.53 -17.32 -83.86
CA ARG A 118 -45.97 -18.69 -83.94
C ARG A 118 -45.30 -19.14 -82.64
N ASP A 119 -44.68 -18.23 -81.90
CA ASP A 119 -44.02 -18.53 -80.61
C ASP A 119 -44.25 -17.38 -79.62
N PRO A 120 -45.46 -17.28 -79.03
CA PRO A 120 -45.82 -16.18 -78.13
C PRO A 120 -45.04 -16.23 -76.82
N GLU A 121 -44.51 -17.39 -76.44
CA GLU A 121 -43.73 -17.58 -75.21
C GLU A 121 -42.28 -17.10 -75.35
N ARG A 122 -41.83 -16.68 -76.53
CA ARG A 122 -40.42 -16.31 -76.75
C ARG A 122 -39.96 -15.16 -75.84
N ILE A 123 -40.79 -14.15 -75.63
CA ILE A 123 -40.50 -13.02 -74.72
C ILE A 123 -40.47 -13.52 -73.26
N ALA A 124 -41.35 -14.46 -72.91
CA ALA A 124 -41.35 -15.08 -71.59
C ALA A 124 -40.08 -15.90 -71.36
N LYS A 125 -39.60 -16.67 -72.35
CA LYS A 125 -38.32 -17.39 -72.29
C LYS A 125 -37.13 -16.45 -72.10
N MET A 126 -37.13 -15.27 -72.72
CA MET A 126 -36.11 -14.24 -72.46
C MET A 126 -36.15 -13.76 -71.01
N LYS A 127 -37.34 -13.53 -70.44
CA LYS A 127 -37.49 -13.19 -69.01
C LYS A 127 -36.95 -14.31 -68.11
N THR A 128 -37.31 -15.57 -68.40
CA THR A 128 -36.88 -16.74 -67.62
C THR A 128 -35.35 -16.92 -67.62
N ARG A 129 -34.68 -16.72 -68.78
CA ARG A 129 -33.21 -16.77 -68.85
C ARG A 129 -32.55 -15.78 -67.90
N VAL A 130 -33.09 -14.57 -67.79
CA VAL A 130 -32.59 -13.55 -66.85
C VAL A 130 -32.92 -13.95 -65.41
N SER A 131 -34.11 -14.50 -65.13
CA SER A 131 -34.51 -14.98 -63.81
C SER A 131 -33.61 -16.11 -63.28
N GLU A 132 -33.26 -17.08 -64.12
CA GLU A 132 -32.44 -18.23 -63.75
C GLU A 132 -31.03 -17.82 -63.30
N VAL A 133 -30.43 -16.86 -64.00
CA VAL A 133 -29.10 -16.34 -63.65
C VAL A 133 -29.12 -15.59 -62.31
N ILE A 134 -30.20 -14.89 -61.99
CA ILE A 134 -30.36 -14.18 -60.69
C ILE A 134 -30.67 -15.15 -59.56
N GLY A 135 -31.45 -16.21 -59.83
CA GLY A 135 -31.77 -17.23 -58.84
C GLY A 135 -30.51 -17.86 -58.27
N LEU A 136 -29.49 -18.07 -59.13
CA LEU A 136 -28.16 -18.52 -58.71
C LEU A 136 -27.38 -17.47 -57.90
N PHE A 137 -27.54 -16.18 -58.22
CA PHE A 137 -26.94 -15.06 -57.49
C PHE A 137 -27.52 -14.91 -56.07
N GLN A 138 -28.85 -15.04 -55.94
CA GLN A 138 -29.57 -14.97 -54.66
C GLN A 138 -29.28 -16.18 -53.76
N LEU A 139 -29.13 -17.38 -54.33
CA LEU A 139 -28.76 -18.59 -53.59
C LEU A 139 -27.36 -18.49 -52.97
N THR A 140 -26.44 -17.81 -53.67
CA THR A 140 -25.06 -17.62 -53.19
C THR A 140 -25.05 -16.79 -51.91
N VAL A 141 -25.80 -15.69 -51.85
CA VAL A 141 -25.94 -14.84 -50.65
C VAL A 141 -26.56 -15.60 -49.47
N THR A 142 -27.50 -16.53 -49.72
CA THR A 142 -28.10 -17.34 -48.66
C THR A 142 -27.16 -18.44 -48.15
N THR A 143 -26.27 -18.96 -49.00
CA THR A 143 -25.20 -19.87 -48.57
C THR A 143 -24.04 -19.15 -47.89
N THR A 144 -23.69 -17.93 -48.31
CA THR A 144 -22.66 -17.11 -47.66
C THR A 144 -23.13 -16.66 -46.27
N THR A 145 -24.41 -16.30 -46.08
CA THR A 145 -24.94 -16.02 -44.73
C THR A 145 -25.04 -17.26 -43.84
N ALA A 146 -25.27 -18.45 -44.40
CA ALA A 146 -25.29 -19.70 -43.63
C ALA A 146 -23.88 -20.21 -43.27
N LEU A 147 -22.88 -19.99 -44.13
CA LEU A 147 -21.47 -20.26 -43.84
C LEU A 147 -20.87 -19.17 -42.94
N ASP A 148 -21.24 -17.90 -43.09
CA ASP A 148 -20.88 -16.83 -42.14
C ASP A 148 -21.46 -17.10 -40.77
N VAL A 149 -22.67 -17.63 -40.61
CA VAL A 149 -23.17 -17.99 -39.26
C VAL A 149 -22.34 -19.13 -38.66
N LYS A 150 -21.82 -20.07 -39.45
CA LYS A 150 -20.99 -21.15 -38.92
C LYS A 150 -19.55 -20.69 -38.62
N ASP A 151 -18.95 -19.89 -39.50
CA ASP A 151 -17.61 -19.34 -39.32
C ASP A 151 -17.62 -18.19 -38.30
N THR A 152 -18.69 -17.39 -38.20
CA THR A 152 -18.91 -16.48 -37.06
C THR A 152 -19.29 -17.24 -35.81
N LEU A 153 -19.98 -18.39 -35.84
CA LEU A 153 -20.18 -19.19 -34.62
C LEU A 153 -18.90 -19.89 -34.19
N ASP A 154 -18.03 -20.31 -35.11
CA ASP A 154 -16.73 -20.91 -34.80
C ASP A 154 -15.68 -19.83 -34.45
N ALA A 155 -15.76 -18.62 -35.03
CA ALA A 155 -15.00 -17.43 -34.63
C ALA A 155 -15.55 -16.78 -33.37
N VAL A 156 -16.85 -16.86 -33.08
CA VAL A 156 -17.46 -16.49 -31.78
C VAL A 156 -17.19 -17.58 -30.76
N LYS A 157 -17.04 -18.86 -31.12
CA LYS A 157 -16.55 -19.90 -30.20
C LYS A 157 -15.05 -19.81 -29.96
N GLN A 158 -14.25 -19.42 -30.97
CA GLN A 158 -12.83 -19.14 -30.81
C GLN A 158 -12.62 -17.81 -30.09
N ASN A 159 -13.42 -16.77 -30.35
CA ASN A 159 -13.45 -15.52 -29.59
C ASN A 159 -14.11 -15.70 -28.24
N SER A 160 -15.02 -16.65 -28.01
CA SER A 160 -15.55 -16.96 -26.68
C SER A 160 -14.57 -17.84 -25.91
N LYS A 161 -13.77 -18.67 -26.59
CA LYS A 161 -12.62 -19.35 -25.98
C LYS A 161 -11.48 -18.38 -25.74
N ALA A 162 -11.23 -17.43 -26.62
CA ALA A 162 -10.23 -16.38 -26.46
C ALA A 162 -10.69 -15.35 -25.42
N LEU A 163 -11.97 -14.98 -25.38
CA LEU A 163 -12.59 -14.17 -24.33
C LEU A 163 -12.75 -14.97 -23.05
N ALA A 164 -12.90 -16.29 -23.08
CA ALA A 164 -12.80 -17.11 -21.88
C ALA A 164 -11.34 -17.23 -21.42
N HIS A 165 -10.35 -17.26 -22.33
CA HIS A 165 -8.92 -17.22 -21.98
C HIS A 165 -8.45 -15.83 -21.59
N ILE A 166 -9.07 -14.76 -22.09
CA ILE A 166 -8.83 -13.36 -21.73
C ILE A 166 -9.64 -13.02 -20.49
N SER A 167 -10.84 -13.56 -20.27
CA SER A 167 -11.60 -13.42 -19.02
C SER A 167 -11.01 -14.29 -17.93
N GLN A 168 -10.51 -15.48 -18.26
CA GLN A 168 -9.69 -16.28 -17.38
C GLN A 168 -8.34 -15.62 -17.18
N GLY A 169 -7.74 -15.01 -18.20
CA GLY A 169 -6.49 -14.25 -18.11
C GLY A 169 -6.64 -12.95 -17.32
N ILE A 170 -7.76 -12.24 -17.47
CA ILE A 170 -8.16 -11.06 -16.68
C ILE A 170 -8.55 -11.53 -15.29
N SER A 171 -9.24 -12.65 -15.11
CA SER A 171 -9.50 -13.21 -13.78
C SER A 171 -8.22 -13.68 -13.10
N GLU A 172 -7.25 -14.22 -13.84
CA GLU A 172 -5.93 -14.63 -13.36
C GLU A 172 -5.04 -13.41 -13.09
N VAL A 173 -5.19 -12.32 -13.87
CA VAL A 173 -4.52 -11.04 -13.68
C VAL A 173 -5.17 -10.24 -12.56
N THR A 174 -6.50 -10.20 -12.42
CA THR A 174 -7.25 -9.54 -11.34
C THR A 174 -7.12 -10.33 -10.05
N GLN A 175 -7.13 -11.67 -10.11
CA GLN A 175 -6.76 -12.50 -8.97
C GLN A 175 -5.26 -12.35 -8.68
N GLY A 176 -4.42 -12.19 -9.70
CA GLY A 176 -3.01 -11.87 -9.57
C GLY A 176 -2.75 -10.51 -8.93
N VAL A 177 -3.51 -9.48 -9.31
CA VAL A 177 -3.45 -8.10 -8.80
C VAL A 177 -4.05 -8.05 -7.40
N SER A 178 -5.15 -8.75 -7.14
CA SER A 178 -5.72 -8.93 -5.80
C SER A 178 -4.77 -9.70 -4.90
N VAL A 179 -4.09 -10.74 -5.40
CA VAL A 179 -3.03 -11.45 -4.68
C VAL A 179 -1.81 -10.56 -4.48
N VAL A 180 -1.44 -9.70 -5.43
CA VAL A 180 -0.33 -8.75 -5.30
C VAL A 180 -0.67 -7.63 -4.30
N ALA A 181 -1.89 -7.09 -4.32
CA ALA A 181 -2.37 -6.11 -3.37
C ALA A 181 -2.50 -6.71 -1.97
N GLN A 182 -3.06 -7.91 -1.87
CA GLN A 182 -3.12 -8.69 -0.63
C GLN A 182 -1.71 -9.00 -0.11
N ASN A 183 -0.78 -9.40 -0.98
CA ASN A 183 0.62 -9.62 -0.60
C ASN A 183 1.27 -8.31 -0.15
N ALA A 184 1.01 -7.17 -0.80
CA ALA A 184 1.49 -5.87 -0.37
C ALA A 184 0.94 -5.44 1.00
N THR A 185 -0.33 -5.78 1.31
CA THR A 185 -0.91 -5.58 2.64
C THR A 185 -0.26 -6.51 3.66
N LEU A 186 -0.10 -7.80 3.33
CA LEU A 186 0.53 -8.78 4.20
C LEU A 186 2.04 -8.54 4.38
N ASP A 187 2.70 -7.86 3.45
CA ASP A 187 4.11 -7.43 3.55
C ASP A 187 4.32 -6.39 4.66
N LYS A 188 3.24 -5.74 5.14
CA LYS A 188 3.28 -4.89 6.35
C LYS A 188 3.49 -5.71 7.63
N LEU A 189 3.23 -7.02 7.61
CA LEU A 189 3.57 -7.90 8.72
C LEU A 189 5.08 -8.02 8.82
N GLN A 190 5.64 -7.46 9.90
CA GLN A 190 7.06 -7.56 10.17
C GLN A 190 7.42 -9.03 10.41
N THR A 191 8.04 -9.68 9.43
CA THR A 191 8.55 -11.04 9.56
C THR A 191 10.05 -11.01 9.85
N VAL A 192 10.49 -11.92 10.70
CA VAL A 192 11.88 -11.94 11.18
C VAL A 192 12.71 -12.97 10.42
N LYS A 193 13.73 -12.49 9.68
CA LYS A 193 14.69 -13.37 9.01
C LYS A 193 15.46 -14.21 10.04
N GLY A 194 15.60 -15.51 9.76
CA GLY A 194 16.35 -16.43 10.62
C GLY A 194 15.60 -16.91 11.87
N ALA A 195 14.35 -16.49 12.08
CA ALA A 195 13.50 -17.00 13.16
C ALA A 195 12.85 -18.36 12.86
N SER A 196 12.97 -18.87 11.63
CA SER A 196 12.41 -20.17 11.23
C SER A 196 13.37 -21.34 11.50
N TRP A 197 12.88 -22.58 11.35
CA TRP A 197 13.68 -23.76 11.58
C TRP A 197 14.82 -23.93 10.56
N ASN A 198 15.91 -24.57 10.99
CA ASN A 198 17.08 -24.81 10.15
C ASN A 198 17.45 -26.29 10.15
N ILE A 199 17.59 -26.89 8.96
CA ILE A 199 17.95 -28.29 8.79
C ILE A 199 19.30 -28.64 9.43
N SER A 200 20.27 -27.71 9.44
CA SER A 200 21.59 -27.94 10.04
C SER A 200 21.56 -27.99 11.57
N ARG A 201 20.46 -27.53 12.19
CA ARG A 201 20.25 -27.52 13.64
C ARG A 201 19.28 -28.61 14.10
N ALA A 202 18.82 -29.49 13.21
CA ALA A 202 18.00 -30.64 13.56
C ALA A 202 18.82 -31.76 14.26
N CYS A 203 18.13 -32.69 14.90
CA CYS A 203 18.70 -33.84 15.58
C CYS A 203 19.48 -34.70 14.60
N LEU A 204 20.57 -35.29 15.09
CA LEU A 204 21.30 -36.31 14.35
C LEU A 204 20.36 -37.49 14.07
N GLU A 205 20.51 -38.13 12.92
CA GLU A 205 19.70 -39.29 12.55
C GLU A 205 19.76 -40.38 13.64
N ASN A 206 18.60 -40.96 13.96
CA ASN A 206 18.40 -41.95 15.03
C ASN A 206 18.63 -41.47 16.47
N THR A 207 18.80 -40.17 16.71
CA THR A 207 18.79 -39.59 18.08
C THR A 207 17.43 -38.98 18.41
N ARG A 208 17.05 -38.93 19.70
CA ARG A 208 15.80 -38.34 20.21
C ARG A 208 14.52 -38.98 19.67
N VAL A 209 14.60 -40.22 19.17
CA VAL A 209 13.50 -40.88 18.45
C VAL A 209 12.24 -41.01 19.30
N LYS A 210 12.38 -41.42 20.57
CA LYS A 210 11.24 -41.62 21.48
C LYS A 210 10.49 -40.31 21.72
N ILE A 211 11.20 -39.25 22.13
CA ILE A 211 10.56 -37.98 22.49
C ILE A 211 9.94 -37.27 21.29
N ILE A 212 10.62 -37.32 20.13
CA ILE A 212 10.06 -36.80 18.88
C ILE A 212 8.81 -37.61 18.50
N GLY A 213 8.84 -38.93 18.69
CA GLY A 213 7.69 -39.81 18.48
C GLY A 213 6.49 -39.42 19.36
N ASP A 214 6.73 -39.20 20.66
CA ASP A 214 5.68 -38.81 21.62
C ASP A 214 5.07 -37.44 21.27
N ILE A 215 5.89 -36.46 20.89
CA ILE A 215 5.44 -35.13 20.46
C ILE A 215 4.61 -35.23 19.16
N LEU A 216 5.09 -35.99 18.17
CA LEU A 216 4.37 -36.16 16.90
C LEU A 216 3.06 -36.93 17.09
N ALA A 217 3.03 -37.95 17.96
CA ALA A 217 1.81 -38.67 18.30
C ALA A 217 0.76 -37.74 18.94
N TRP A 218 1.19 -36.81 19.81
CA TRP A 218 0.30 -35.78 20.37
C TRP A 218 -0.21 -34.79 19.31
N ILE A 219 0.65 -34.38 18.36
CA ILE A 219 0.23 -33.54 17.24
C ILE A 219 -0.85 -34.26 16.42
N ASP A 220 -0.63 -35.54 16.11
CA ASP A 220 -1.52 -36.35 15.27
C ASP A 220 -2.83 -36.73 15.98
N ALA A 221 -2.82 -36.93 17.30
CA ALA A 221 -4.00 -37.28 18.11
C ALA A 221 -5.16 -36.26 18.02
N GLY A 222 -4.86 -35.02 17.61
CA GLY A 222 -5.88 -33.99 17.40
C GLY A 222 -6.83 -34.19 16.24
N ALA A 223 -6.56 -35.15 15.35
CA ALA A 223 -7.39 -35.41 14.19
C ALA A 223 -8.58 -36.36 14.47
N GLU A 224 -8.57 -37.14 15.57
CA GLU A 224 -9.45 -38.30 15.73
C GLU A 224 -10.45 -38.25 16.91
N SER A 225 -10.43 -37.25 17.79
CA SER A 225 -11.29 -37.23 18.99
C SER A 225 -12.28 -36.05 19.00
N SER A 226 -13.43 -36.20 18.34
CA SER A 226 -14.61 -35.35 18.55
C SER A 226 -15.73 -36.14 19.22
N SER A 227 -15.61 -36.38 20.53
CA SER A 227 -16.77 -36.78 21.35
C SER A 227 -16.72 -36.40 22.83
N ASP A 228 -15.60 -35.92 23.39
CA ASP A 228 -15.56 -35.56 24.82
C ASP A 228 -15.66 -34.05 25.06
N THR A 229 -16.77 -33.69 25.69
CA THR A 229 -17.29 -32.34 26.00
C THR A 229 -16.50 -31.56 27.07
N GLN A 230 -15.18 -31.71 27.18
CA GLN A 230 -14.41 -30.98 28.19
C GLN A 230 -13.17 -30.20 27.73
N ASN A 231 -12.84 -30.12 26.44
CA ASN A 231 -11.92 -29.06 25.94
C ASN A 231 -12.09 -28.79 24.43
N PRO A 232 -12.73 -27.69 24.00
CA PRO A 232 -13.00 -27.45 22.57
C PRO A 232 -11.90 -26.66 21.84
N GLY A 233 -10.76 -26.39 22.49
CA GLY A 233 -9.74 -25.43 22.05
C GLY A 233 -8.40 -26.02 21.61
N ALA A 234 -7.48 -25.17 21.16
CA ALA A 234 -6.10 -25.57 20.88
C ALA A 234 -5.36 -26.05 22.14
N THR A 235 -4.49 -27.03 21.97
CA THR A 235 -3.67 -27.59 23.07
C THR A 235 -2.21 -27.22 22.90
N ILE A 236 -1.52 -27.09 24.03
CA ILE A 236 -0.10 -26.73 24.09
C ILE A 236 0.70 -27.90 24.66
N MET A 237 1.85 -28.22 24.06
CA MET A 237 2.83 -29.11 24.66
C MET A 237 4.10 -28.33 25.00
N LEU A 238 4.43 -28.27 26.29
CA LEU A 238 5.59 -27.57 26.81
C LEU A 238 6.71 -28.56 27.12
N LEU A 239 7.78 -28.53 26.34
CA LEU A 239 9.01 -29.29 26.57
C LEU A 239 9.96 -28.53 27.49
N THR A 240 10.19 -29.06 28.69
CA THR A 240 11.10 -28.49 29.68
C THR A 240 12.36 -29.34 29.82
N ALA A 241 13.50 -28.67 30.00
CA ALA A 241 14.80 -29.30 30.25
C ALA A 241 15.78 -28.24 30.75
N VAL A 242 16.90 -28.68 31.32
CA VAL A 242 18.01 -27.77 31.62
C VAL A 242 18.65 -27.22 30.33
N ALA A 243 19.47 -26.19 30.47
CA ALA A 243 20.25 -25.61 29.37
C ALA A 243 21.23 -26.63 28.79
N GLY A 244 21.38 -26.68 27.45
CA GLY A 244 22.32 -27.59 26.78
C GLY A 244 21.83 -29.03 26.56
N ALA A 245 20.61 -29.36 26.98
CA ALA A 245 19.98 -30.67 26.74
C ALA A 245 19.51 -30.90 25.27
N GLY A 246 19.53 -29.86 24.42
CA GLY A 246 19.14 -29.99 23.00
C GLY A 246 17.67 -29.73 22.68
N LYS A 247 16.95 -28.94 23.51
CA LYS A 247 15.54 -28.54 23.27
C LYS A 247 15.34 -27.87 21.90
N THR A 248 16.15 -26.87 21.59
CA THR A 248 16.15 -26.18 20.29
C THR A 248 16.36 -27.12 19.12
N THR A 249 17.22 -28.13 19.28
CA THR A 249 17.46 -29.17 18.27
C THR A 249 16.23 -30.06 18.07
N VAL A 250 15.53 -30.42 19.16
CA VAL A 250 14.25 -31.13 19.08
C VAL A 250 13.20 -30.26 18.39
N ALA A 251 13.06 -28.99 18.74
CA ALA A 251 12.13 -28.05 18.09
C ALA A 251 12.41 -27.89 16.59
N HIS A 252 13.67 -27.74 16.18
CA HIS A 252 14.05 -27.73 14.76
C HIS A 252 13.64 -29.02 14.05
N THR A 253 13.77 -30.17 14.72
CA THR A 253 13.42 -31.47 14.14
C THR A 253 11.91 -31.67 14.03
N VAL A 254 11.16 -31.31 15.07
CA VAL A 254 9.69 -31.35 15.07
C VAL A 254 9.15 -30.41 13.99
N ALA A 255 9.65 -29.17 13.93
CA ALA A 255 9.27 -28.22 12.87
C ALA A 255 9.57 -28.77 11.47
N ARG A 256 10.76 -29.34 11.24
CA ARG A 256 11.11 -29.99 9.97
C ARG A 256 10.14 -31.11 9.60
N ILE A 257 9.87 -32.04 10.51
CA ILE A 257 8.98 -33.18 10.26
C ILE A 257 7.55 -32.70 10.01
N CYS A 258 7.05 -31.73 10.79
CA CYS A 258 5.74 -31.13 10.56
C CYS A 258 5.67 -30.39 9.21
N ALA A 259 6.75 -29.73 8.78
CA ALA A 259 6.82 -29.09 7.47
C ALA A 259 6.76 -30.13 6.34
N GLU A 260 7.53 -31.22 6.45
CA GLU A 260 7.51 -32.35 5.51
C GLU A 260 6.11 -33.01 5.42
N ARG A 261 5.40 -33.08 6.55
CA ARG A 261 4.02 -33.60 6.64
C ARG A 261 2.94 -32.59 6.21
N LYS A 262 3.32 -31.35 5.89
CA LYS A 262 2.42 -30.20 5.62
C LYS A 262 1.43 -29.93 6.77
N GLN A 263 1.93 -30.05 8.00
CA GLN A 263 1.22 -29.75 9.25
C GLN A 263 1.78 -28.51 9.95
N LEU A 264 3.00 -28.06 9.62
CA LEU A 264 3.59 -26.85 10.21
C LEU A 264 2.95 -25.59 9.62
N ALA A 265 2.29 -24.80 10.47
CA ALA A 265 1.85 -23.45 10.14
C ALA A 265 3.01 -22.47 10.23
N SER A 266 3.66 -22.38 11.40
CA SER A 266 4.73 -21.43 11.65
C SER A 266 5.73 -22.00 12.65
N SER A 267 6.94 -21.48 12.60
CA SER A 267 7.94 -21.74 13.63
C SER A 267 8.70 -20.46 13.96
N PHE A 268 8.80 -20.15 15.26
CA PHE A 268 9.53 -18.99 15.74
C PHE A 268 10.53 -19.42 16.81
N PHE A 269 11.81 -19.18 16.54
CA PHE A 269 12.89 -19.49 17.46
C PHE A 269 13.35 -18.17 18.09
N PHE A 270 13.12 -17.98 19.38
CA PHE A 270 13.71 -16.85 20.09
C PHE A 270 15.25 -16.97 20.10
N ASP A 271 15.91 -15.82 20.15
CA ASP A 271 17.36 -15.71 20.27
C ASP A 271 17.67 -14.41 21.00
N ARG A 272 18.09 -14.53 22.26
CA ARG A 272 18.40 -13.40 23.14
C ARG A 272 19.42 -12.43 22.55
N GLU A 273 20.32 -12.91 21.70
CA GLU A 273 21.40 -12.13 21.10
C GLU A 273 21.02 -11.48 19.77
N THR A 274 19.81 -11.72 19.26
CA THR A 274 19.31 -11.12 18.02
C THR A 274 18.14 -10.20 18.34
N GLU A 275 18.29 -8.88 18.13
CA GLU A 275 17.30 -7.84 18.49
C GLU A 275 15.89 -8.11 17.93
N SER A 276 15.79 -8.64 16.71
CA SER A 276 14.49 -8.99 16.12
C SER A 276 13.86 -10.26 16.71
N ARG A 277 14.58 -11.00 17.56
CA ARG A 277 14.20 -12.31 18.11
C ARG A 277 14.38 -12.41 19.62
N ASN A 278 14.71 -11.32 20.32
CA ASN A 278 14.85 -11.30 21.78
C ASN A 278 13.61 -10.71 22.49
N THR A 279 12.59 -10.31 21.72
CA THR A 279 11.28 -9.83 22.20
C THR A 279 10.15 -10.52 21.44
N PRO A 280 8.92 -10.58 22.00
CA PRO A 280 7.77 -11.18 21.33
C PRO A 280 7.09 -10.26 20.30
N ILE A 281 7.58 -9.03 20.09
CA ILE A 281 6.93 -7.99 19.27
C ILE A 281 6.63 -8.48 17.85
N ALA A 282 7.52 -9.29 17.27
CA ALA A 282 7.39 -9.82 15.91
C ALA A 282 6.93 -11.30 15.86
N LEU A 283 6.63 -11.90 17.01
CA LEU A 283 6.20 -13.30 17.10
C LEU A 283 4.87 -13.50 16.34
N PHE A 284 3.85 -12.72 16.70
CA PHE A 284 2.51 -12.91 16.16
C PHE A 284 2.34 -12.37 14.75
N THR A 285 3.07 -11.32 14.37
CA THR A 285 3.15 -10.90 12.96
C THR A 285 3.79 -11.98 12.08
N THR A 286 4.83 -12.66 12.57
CA THR A 286 5.46 -13.78 11.85
C THR A 286 4.50 -14.96 11.72
N ILE A 287 3.84 -15.36 12.81
CA ILE A 287 2.85 -16.44 12.80
C ILE A 287 1.67 -16.10 11.86
N ALA A 288 1.15 -14.88 11.91
CA ALA A 288 0.06 -14.43 11.04
C ALA A 288 0.46 -14.44 9.56
N ALA A 289 1.68 -14.01 9.24
CA ALA A 289 2.20 -14.05 7.87
C ALA A 289 2.34 -15.49 7.37
N ASP A 290 2.88 -16.39 8.21
CA ASP A 290 3.03 -17.81 7.87
C ASP A 290 1.68 -18.53 7.72
N LEU A 291 0.72 -18.25 8.62
CA LEU A 291 -0.65 -18.77 8.52
C LEU A 291 -1.35 -18.27 7.25
N SER A 292 -1.13 -17.01 6.87
CA SER A 292 -1.65 -16.44 5.63
C SER A 292 -1.06 -17.13 4.40
N ARG A 293 0.23 -17.48 4.42
CA ARG A 293 0.86 -18.29 3.35
C ARG A 293 0.31 -19.72 3.31
N MET A 294 -0.10 -20.26 4.45
CA MET A 294 -0.63 -21.63 4.57
C MET A 294 -2.08 -21.74 4.09
N ASP A 295 -2.96 -20.81 4.48
CA ASP A 295 -4.40 -20.85 4.15
C ASP A 295 -4.90 -19.48 3.68
N ARG A 296 -5.37 -19.44 2.43
CA ARG A 296 -5.89 -18.21 1.80
C ARG A 296 -7.03 -17.58 2.59
N ARG A 297 -7.88 -18.37 3.26
CA ARG A 297 -9.00 -17.85 4.07
C ARG A 297 -8.49 -17.07 5.28
N ILE A 298 -7.34 -17.46 5.83
CA ILE A 298 -6.67 -16.70 6.88
C ILE A 298 -6.04 -15.44 6.27
N ALA A 299 -5.36 -15.57 5.12
CA ALA A 299 -4.77 -14.43 4.40
C ALA A 299 -5.81 -13.31 4.14
N ASP A 300 -7.00 -13.69 3.69
CA ASP A 300 -8.11 -12.76 3.45
C ASP A 300 -8.52 -12.04 4.75
N ARG A 301 -8.72 -12.80 5.84
CA ARG A 301 -9.13 -12.25 7.14
C ARG A 301 -8.05 -11.39 7.80
N VAL A 302 -6.78 -11.75 7.65
CA VAL A 302 -5.64 -11.00 8.19
C VAL A 302 -5.42 -9.72 7.38
N ALA A 303 -5.48 -9.80 6.04
CA ALA A 303 -5.41 -8.61 5.19
C ALA A 303 -6.55 -7.63 5.54
N MET A 304 -7.79 -8.12 5.71
CA MET A 304 -8.91 -7.30 6.18
C MET A 304 -8.68 -6.68 7.56
N ALA A 305 -8.03 -7.39 8.49
CA ALA A 305 -7.72 -6.86 9.81
C ALA A 305 -6.67 -5.72 9.74
N ILE A 306 -5.63 -5.87 8.90
CA ILE A 306 -4.59 -4.87 8.68
C ILE A 306 -5.12 -3.66 7.87
N GLU A 307 -6.02 -3.89 6.92
CA GLU A 307 -6.73 -2.82 6.19
C GLU A 307 -7.61 -2.01 7.15
N LYS A 308 -8.31 -2.68 8.06
CA LYS A 308 -9.12 -2.01 9.08
C LYS A 308 -8.28 -1.20 10.08
N ASP A 309 -7.13 -1.71 10.48
CA ASP A 309 -6.19 -1.03 11.38
C ASP A 309 -4.74 -1.21 10.90
N GLY A 310 -4.23 -0.21 10.17
CA GLY A 310 -2.88 -0.22 9.62
C GLY A 310 -1.75 -0.23 10.67
N ARG A 311 -2.06 0.06 11.94
CA ARG A 311 -1.11 0.00 13.06
C ARG A 311 -1.06 -1.38 13.71
N LEU A 312 -1.94 -2.30 13.33
CA LEU A 312 -2.05 -3.61 13.96
C LEU A 312 -0.73 -4.42 13.93
N PRO A 313 0.10 -4.39 12.87
CA PRO A 313 1.41 -5.06 12.89
C PRO A 313 2.42 -4.49 13.91
N SER A 314 2.24 -3.26 14.38
CA SER A 314 3.07 -2.62 15.42
C SER A 314 2.34 -2.43 16.75
N ALA A 315 1.10 -2.90 16.86
CA ALA A 315 0.30 -2.83 18.08
C ALA A 315 0.89 -3.71 19.20
N PRO A 316 0.51 -3.49 20.47
CA PRO A 316 0.88 -4.39 21.58
C PRO A 316 0.50 -5.85 21.28
N ILE A 317 1.31 -6.80 21.76
CA ILE A 317 1.16 -8.22 21.42
C ILE A 317 -0.21 -8.86 21.72
N PRO A 318 -0.99 -8.44 22.75
CA PRO A 318 -2.35 -8.96 22.94
C PRO A 318 -3.29 -8.63 21.77
N ASN A 319 -3.19 -7.42 21.23
CA ASN A 319 -3.98 -6.97 20.08
C ASN A 319 -3.55 -7.73 18.82
N GLN A 320 -2.25 -7.90 18.62
CA GLN A 320 -1.73 -8.71 17.51
C GLN A 320 -2.28 -10.14 17.54
N PHE A 321 -2.19 -10.83 18.69
CA PHE A 321 -2.70 -12.19 18.81
C PHE A 321 -4.21 -12.27 18.53
N MET A 322 -4.98 -11.36 19.15
CA MET A 322 -6.43 -11.32 19.04
C MET A 322 -6.89 -11.10 17.59
N ASP A 323 -6.37 -10.08 16.92
CA ASP A 323 -6.89 -9.62 15.64
C ASP A 323 -6.16 -10.21 14.42
N LEU A 324 -4.89 -10.64 14.55
CA LEU A 324 -4.12 -11.26 13.45
C LEU A 324 -4.13 -12.80 13.48
N ILE A 325 -4.44 -13.44 14.62
CA ILE A 325 -4.37 -14.90 14.73
C ILE A 325 -5.72 -15.47 15.18
N LEU A 326 -6.21 -15.07 16.35
CA LEU A 326 -7.38 -15.68 16.98
C LEU A 326 -8.65 -15.46 16.15
N LYS A 327 -9.07 -14.22 15.92
CA LYS A 327 -10.26 -13.90 15.12
C LYS A 327 -10.17 -14.42 13.69
N PRO A 328 -9.04 -14.29 12.96
CA PRO A 328 -8.89 -14.87 11.62
C PRO A 328 -9.05 -16.39 11.59
N CYS A 329 -8.57 -17.11 12.60
CA CYS A 329 -8.64 -18.57 12.63
C CYS A 329 -9.98 -19.13 13.18
N GLN A 330 -10.75 -18.33 13.92
CA GLN A 330 -12.00 -18.77 14.53
C GLN A 330 -13.03 -19.24 13.50
N GLY A 331 -13.70 -20.35 13.80
CA GLY A 331 -14.72 -20.97 12.95
C GLY A 331 -14.19 -21.70 11.70
N LEU A 332 -12.88 -21.70 11.46
CA LEU A 332 -12.28 -22.47 10.36
C LEU A 332 -12.07 -23.93 10.77
N LYS A 333 -12.35 -24.85 9.83
CA LYS A 333 -12.05 -26.28 9.97
C LYS A 333 -10.85 -26.64 9.09
N PHE A 334 -9.91 -27.37 9.68
CA PHE A 334 -8.71 -27.88 9.01
C PHE A 334 -8.80 -29.40 8.92
N SER A 335 -8.39 -29.96 7.77
CA SER A 335 -8.40 -31.41 7.54
C SER A 335 -7.23 -32.14 8.20
N LYS A 336 -6.23 -31.38 8.67
CA LYS A 336 -5.05 -31.86 9.37
C LYS A 336 -4.78 -30.97 10.59
N PRO A 337 -4.08 -31.48 11.62
CA PRO A 337 -3.57 -30.66 12.71
C PRO A 337 -2.69 -29.53 12.19
N VAL A 338 -2.84 -28.34 12.78
CA VAL A 338 -2.09 -27.12 12.45
C VAL A 338 -1.08 -26.88 13.57
N SER A 339 0.20 -27.09 13.29
CA SER A 339 1.27 -27.06 14.29
C SER A 339 1.99 -25.71 14.28
N ILE A 340 2.16 -25.11 15.45
CA ILE A 340 3.00 -23.91 15.65
C ILE A 340 4.13 -24.31 16.61
N VAL A 341 5.38 -24.06 16.22
CA VAL A 341 6.55 -24.36 17.04
C VAL A 341 7.16 -23.06 17.56
N ILE A 342 7.25 -22.89 18.87
CA ILE A 342 7.91 -21.74 19.48
C ILE A 342 9.05 -22.25 20.38
N ASP A 343 10.28 -21.91 20.01
CA ASP A 343 11.46 -22.34 20.75
C ASP A 343 11.99 -21.25 21.67
N ALA A 344 12.52 -21.66 22.83
CA ALA A 344 13.22 -20.85 23.80
C ALA A 344 12.37 -19.69 24.37
N LEU A 345 11.14 -19.99 24.82
CA LEU A 345 10.23 -19.01 25.41
C LEU A 345 10.86 -18.23 26.59
N ASP A 346 11.83 -18.82 27.28
CA ASP A 346 12.53 -18.20 28.40
C ASP A 346 13.55 -17.12 27.99
N GLU A 347 13.89 -17.00 26.70
CA GLU A 347 14.82 -16.00 26.15
C GLU A 347 14.17 -14.65 25.83
N ALA A 348 12.85 -14.60 25.67
CA ALA A 348 12.07 -13.38 25.39
C ALA A 348 10.87 -13.29 26.35
N TRP A 349 11.18 -13.23 27.64
CA TRP A 349 10.15 -13.22 28.68
C TRP A 349 9.29 -11.96 28.64
N ASP A 350 7.97 -12.15 28.61
CA ASP A 350 6.98 -11.09 28.63
C ASP A 350 5.71 -11.62 29.31
N ASP A 351 5.19 -10.87 30.29
CA ASP A 351 4.03 -11.29 31.07
C ASP A 351 2.76 -11.37 30.20
N SER A 352 2.63 -10.48 29.21
CA SER A 352 1.49 -10.47 28.28
C SER A 352 1.52 -11.70 27.37
N LEU A 353 2.71 -12.16 26.92
CA LEU A 353 2.83 -13.38 26.12
C LEU A 353 2.37 -14.61 26.90
N LEU A 354 2.69 -14.69 28.19
CA LEU A 354 2.27 -15.80 29.05
C LEU A 354 0.77 -15.79 29.29
N GLU A 355 0.18 -14.61 29.53
CA GLU A 355 -1.27 -14.45 29.63
C GLU A 355 -1.98 -14.90 28.34
N ILE A 356 -1.43 -14.57 27.17
CA ILE A 356 -1.98 -15.02 25.88
C ILE A 356 -1.95 -16.55 25.77
N LEU A 357 -0.80 -17.18 26.07
CA LEU A 357 -0.65 -18.65 25.99
C LEU A 357 -1.52 -19.39 27.02
N ARG A 358 -1.69 -18.80 28.21
CA ARG A 358 -2.48 -19.36 29.32
C ARG A 358 -3.98 -19.20 29.09
N ASP A 359 -4.44 -18.02 28.70
CA ASP A 359 -5.87 -17.68 28.76
C ASP A 359 -6.52 -17.58 27.38
N GLN A 360 -5.78 -17.23 26.33
CA GLN A 360 -6.36 -16.90 25.02
C GLN A 360 -6.09 -17.96 23.95
N ALA A 361 -4.97 -18.70 24.04
CA ALA A 361 -4.61 -19.73 23.07
C ALA A 361 -5.66 -20.85 22.95
N CYS A 362 -6.36 -21.17 24.04
CA CYS A 362 -7.46 -22.15 24.03
C CYS A 362 -8.66 -21.70 23.18
N GLY A 363 -8.77 -20.41 22.81
CA GLY A 363 -9.80 -19.92 21.90
C GLY A 363 -9.58 -20.28 20.43
N LEU A 364 -8.39 -20.77 20.06
CA LEU A 364 -8.11 -21.25 18.70
C LEU A 364 -8.82 -22.58 18.41
N PRO A 365 -9.08 -22.91 17.12
CA PRO A 365 -9.70 -24.18 16.75
C PRO A 365 -8.96 -25.38 17.34
N SER A 366 -9.70 -26.42 17.74
CA SER A 366 -9.16 -27.64 18.36
C SER A 366 -8.16 -28.42 17.50
N THR A 367 -8.00 -28.07 16.21
CA THR A 367 -6.97 -28.61 15.31
C THR A 367 -5.59 -27.99 15.54
N PHE A 368 -5.47 -26.87 16.24
CA PHE A 368 -4.19 -26.21 16.51
C PHE A 368 -3.40 -26.91 17.61
N ARG A 369 -2.10 -27.12 17.37
CA ARG A 369 -1.15 -27.77 18.28
C ARG A 369 0.05 -26.84 18.45
N ILE A 370 0.24 -26.27 19.63
CA ILE A 370 1.35 -25.35 19.89
C ILE A 370 2.43 -26.09 20.67
N PHE A 371 3.58 -26.32 20.05
CA PHE A 371 4.74 -26.93 20.69
C PHE A 371 5.68 -25.83 21.18
N LEU A 372 5.90 -25.79 22.49
CA LEU A 372 6.74 -24.81 23.16
C LEU A 372 7.98 -25.49 23.74
N THR A 373 9.13 -24.83 23.70
CA THR A 373 10.27 -25.22 24.52
C THR A 373 10.62 -24.11 25.51
N SER A 374 10.99 -24.49 26.73
CA SER A 374 11.46 -23.54 27.73
C SER A 374 12.32 -24.21 28.80
N ARG A 375 12.98 -23.42 29.66
CA ARG A 375 13.57 -23.90 30.91
C ARG A 375 12.53 -23.90 32.03
N LEU A 376 12.70 -24.78 33.02
CA LEU A 376 11.83 -24.78 34.19
C LEU A 376 12.11 -23.50 35.00
N ARG A 377 11.13 -22.59 35.04
CA ARG A 377 11.19 -21.31 35.76
C ARG A 377 9.96 -21.17 36.66
N PRO A 378 10.08 -20.63 37.89
CA PRO A 378 8.93 -20.47 38.79
C PRO A 378 7.76 -19.74 38.16
N GLU A 379 8.05 -18.76 37.32
CA GLU A 379 7.07 -17.89 36.69
C GLU A 379 6.24 -18.61 35.60
N LEU A 380 6.72 -19.75 35.06
CA LEU A 380 5.96 -20.61 34.14
C LEU A 380 4.92 -21.49 34.86
N GLY A 381 4.91 -21.51 36.19
CA GLY A 381 3.99 -22.34 36.97
C GLY A 381 2.53 -22.12 36.57
N SER A 382 2.14 -20.86 36.37
CA SER A 382 0.77 -20.50 35.98
C SER A 382 0.35 -21.02 34.60
N LEU A 383 1.29 -21.12 33.65
CA LEU A 383 1.03 -21.70 32.33
C LEU A 383 0.98 -23.24 32.40
N ARG A 384 1.90 -23.83 33.17
CA ARG A 384 2.00 -25.29 33.34
C ARG A 384 0.74 -25.89 33.93
N ASP A 385 0.12 -25.18 34.87
CA ASP A 385 -1.05 -25.66 35.61
C ASP A 385 -2.37 -25.42 34.82
N ALA A 386 -2.31 -24.84 33.61
CA ALA A 386 -3.47 -24.61 32.77
C ALA A 386 -3.96 -25.92 32.08
N PRO A 387 -5.29 -26.12 31.95
CA PRO A 387 -5.86 -27.43 31.59
C PRO A 387 -5.62 -27.87 30.14
N HIS A 388 -5.28 -26.95 29.24
CA HIS A 388 -4.95 -27.21 27.82
C HIS A 388 -3.44 -27.36 27.58
N VAL A 389 -2.61 -27.33 28.64
CA VAL A 389 -1.15 -27.41 28.56
C VAL A 389 -0.67 -28.75 29.11
N GLN A 390 0.02 -29.53 28.27
CA GLN A 390 0.71 -30.75 28.67
C GLN A 390 2.21 -30.48 28.79
N THR A 391 2.80 -30.82 29.93
CA THR A 391 4.24 -30.65 30.14
C THR A 391 4.98 -31.96 29.96
N LEU A 392 6.07 -31.92 29.19
CA LEU A 392 6.98 -33.03 28.99
C LEU A 392 8.37 -32.61 29.47
N GLU A 393 8.88 -33.29 30.49
CA GLU A 393 10.21 -33.03 31.01
C GLU A 393 11.22 -34.00 30.39
N LEU A 394 12.30 -33.45 29.86
CA LEU A 394 13.42 -34.23 29.35
C LEU A 394 14.24 -34.77 30.51
N ASP A 395 14.12 -36.06 30.76
CA ASP A 395 15.02 -36.78 31.65
C ASP A 395 16.41 -36.90 31.01
N ILE A 396 17.36 -36.15 31.58
CA ILE A 396 18.74 -36.05 31.08
C ILE A 396 19.55 -37.27 31.52
N GLU A 397 19.20 -37.89 32.64
CA GLU A 397 19.90 -39.07 33.18
C GLU A 397 19.25 -40.39 32.71
N GLY A 398 18.07 -40.29 32.08
CA GLY A 398 17.33 -41.43 31.55
C GLY A 398 18.08 -42.23 30.48
N GLU A 399 17.85 -43.54 30.46
CA GLU A 399 18.49 -44.51 29.56
C GLU A 399 18.38 -44.13 28.07
N SER A 400 17.24 -43.57 27.66
CA SER A 400 17.03 -43.11 26.27
C SER A 400 17.96 -41.96 25.90
N ASN A 401 18.21 -41.02 26.80
CA ASN A 401 19.06 -39.86 26.54
C ASN A 401 20.54 -40.27 26.47
N MET A 402 20.97 -41.16 27.37
CA MET A 402 22.32 -41.72 27.36
C MET A 402 22.61 -42.51 26.07
N LYS A 403 21.62 -43.25 25.56
CA LYS A 403 21.72 -43.91 24.26
C LYS A 403 21.90 -42.89 23.11
N ASP A 404 21.16 -41.79 23.12
CA ASP A 404 21.32 -40.73 22.11
C ASP A 404 22.72 -40.09 22.14
N ILE A 405 23.25 -39.84 23.34
CA ILE A 405 24.62 -39.32 23.52
C ILE A 405 25.66 -40.32 23.00
N SER A 406 25.47 -41.62 23.24
CA SER A 406 26.39 -42.66 22.75
C SER A 406 26.48 -42.72 21.22
N MET A 407 25.44 -42.27 20.51
CA MET A 407 25.44 -42.14 19.05
C MET A 407 26.03 -40.79 18.59
N PHE A 408 25.79 -39.72 19.35
CA PHE A 408 26.24 -38.37 19.03
C PHE A 408 27.75 -38.17 19.21
N VAL A 409 28.34 -38.69 20.29
CA VAL A 409 29.78 -38.52 20.59
C VAL A 409 30.68 -39.04 19.46
N PRO A 410 30.54 -40.29 18.97
CA PRO A 410 31.38 -40.79 17.88
C PRO A 410 31.21 -40.01 16.58
N HIS A 411 30.03 -39.42 16.33
CA HIS A 411 29.81 -38.59 15.15
C HIS A 411 30.61 -37.28 15.24
N LYS A 412 30.57 -36.60 16.38
CA LYS A 412 31.34 -35.36 16.61
C LYS A 412 32.85 -35.60 16.63
N LEU A 413 33.32 -36.68 17.27
CA LEU A 413 34.74 -37.03 17.29
C LEU A 413 35.28 -37.37 15.90
N ARG A 414 34.49 -38.04 15.04
CA ARG A 414 34.90 -38.29 13.65
C ARG A 414 35.03 -37.00 12.83
N ALA A 415 34.14 -36.03 13.04
CA ALA A 415 34.26 -34.72 12.41
C ALA A 415 35.52 -34.00 12.88
N LEU A 416 35.77 -33.98 14.20
CA LEU A 416 36.98 -33.40 14.79
C LEU A 416 38.25 -34.08 14.28
N ALA A 417 38.29 -35.41 14.24
CA ALA A 417 39.42 -36.19 13.73
C ALA A 417 39.72 -35.86 12.27
N LYS A 418 38.67 -35.70 11.44
CA LYS A 418 38.81 -35.30 10.04
C LYS A 418 39.37 -33.87 9.92
N ASP A 419 38.86 -32.93 10.72
CA ASP A 419 39.30 -31.52 10.70
C ASP A 419 40.78 -31.39 11.12
N MET A 420 41.21 -32.19 12.10
CA MET A 420 42.57 -32.16 12.66
C MET A 420 43.55 -33.14 12.00
N GLY A 421 43.12 -33.91 11.00
CA GLY A 421 43.97 -34.89 10.31
C GLY A 421 44.39 -36.10 11.17
N LEU A 422 43.57 -36.47 12.17
CA LEU A 422 43.81 -37.60 13.06
C LEU A 422 43.36 -38.94 12.42
N GLY A 423 43.83 -40.06 12.97
CA GLY A 423 43.44 -41.40 12.52
C GLY A 423 41.93 -41.66 12.63
N LYS A 424 41.39 -42.51 11.75
CA LYS A 424 39.93 -42.82 11.71
C LYS A 424 39.39 -43.43 13.00
N ASP A 425 40.26 -44.10 13.75
CA ASP A 425 39.91 -44.79 15.00
C ASP A 425 40.17 -43.91 16.24
N TRP A 426 40.61 -42.67 16.07
CA TRP A 426 40.82 -41.73 17.17
C TRP A 426 39.49 -41.33 17.83
N PRO A 427 39.41 -41.21 19.17
CA PRO A 427 40.46 -41.41 20.20
C PRO A 427 40.52 -42.85 20.77
N GLY A 428 39.85 -43.82 20.13
CA GLY A 428 39.69 -45.18 20.63
C GLY A 428 38.42 -45.37 21.47
N GLU A 429 37.99 -46.62 21.59
CA GLU A 429 36.71 -47.00 22.23
C GLU A 429 36.67 -46.66 23.72
N ALA A 430 37.77 -46.86 24.45
CA ALA A 430 37.85 -46.61 25.89
C ALA A 430 37.68 -45.12 26.25
N LEU A 431 38.36 -44.21 25.53
CA LEU A 431 38.22 -42.76 25.75
C LEU A 431 36.85 -42.26 25.28
N THR A 432 36.32 -42.84 24.20
CA THR A 432 34.96 -42.53 23.73
C THR A 432 33.91 -42.88 24.79
N ALA A 433 34.01 -44.07 25.41
CA ALA A 433 33.09 -44.50 26.46
C ALA A 433 33.15 -43.61 27.71
N ARG A 434 34.37 -43.26 28.17
CA ARG A 434 34.56 -42.31 29.28
C ARG A 434 33.98 -40.93 28.96
N LEU A 435 34.10 -40.47 27.70
CA LEU A 435 33.56 -39.20 27.27
C LEU A 435 32.02 -39.18 27.27
N VAL A 436 31.40 -40.27 26.83
CA VAL A 436 29.93 -40.47 26.87
C VAL A 436 29.43 -40.42 28.31
N ASP A 437 30.12 -41.08 29.23
CA ASP A 437 29.78 -41.11 30.65
C ASP A 437 29.91 -39.71 31.29
N ARG A 438 31.06 -39.03 31.08
CA ARG A 438 31.31 -37.70 31.63
C ARG A 438 30.34 -36.63 31.09
N ALA A 439 29.91 -36.75 29.85
CA ALA A 439 28.92 -35.84 29.25
C ALA A 439 27.56 -35.89 29.96
N GLY A 440 27.24 -37.00 30.64
CA GLY A 440 26.10 -37.11 31.55
C GLY A 440 24.77 -36.65 30.95
N GLY A 441 24.54 -36.95 29.67
CA GLY A 441 23.30 -36.58 28.98
C GLY A 441 23.30 -35.21 28.26
N LEU A 442 24.39 -34.44 28.31
CA LEU A 442 24.44 -33.07 27.81
C LEU A 442 25.18 -32.95 26.47
N PHE A 443 24.42 -32.63 25.40
CA PHE A 443 24.95 -32.47 24.05
C PHE A 443 25.89 -31.26 23.92
N GLN A 444 25.60 -30.17 24.64
CA GLN A 444 26.42 -28.96 24.63
C GLN A 444 27.82 -29.21 25.20
N TRP A 445 27.92 -30.06 26.24
CA TRP A 445 29.18 -30.41 26.87
C TRP A 445 30.16 -31.00 25.83
N ILE A 446 29.69 -31.95 25.01
CA ILE A 446 30.49 -32.61 23.96
C ILE A 446 30.92 -31.62 22.89
N THR A 447 30.01 -30.72 22.49
CA THR A 447 30.31 -29.70 21.47
C THR A 447 31.40 -28.75 21.97
N THR A 448 31.27 -28.27 23.21
CA THR A 448 32.27 -27.40 23.85
C THR A 448 33.62 -28.09 24.02
N VAL A 449 33.64 -29.38 24.40
CA VAL A 449 34.89 -30.16 24.47
C VAL A 449 35.55 -30.31 23.09
N CYS A 450 34.78 -30.58 22.03
CA CYS A 450 35.35 -30.67 20.69
C CYS A 450 36.01 -29.35 20.26
N GLU A 451 35.38 -28.20 20.53
CA GLU A 451 35.99 -26.89 20.25
C GLU A 451 37.23 -26.61 21.12
N TYR A 452 37.22 -27.06 22.38
CA TYR A 452 38.37 -26.96 23.27
C TYR A 452 39.58 -27.76 22.75
N LEU A 453 39.36 -29.00 22.32
CA LEU A 453 40.42 -29.88 21.81
C LEU A 453 41.05 -29.38 20.51
N ARG A 454 40.30 -28.65 19.66
CA ARG A 454 40.83 -28.08 18.41
C ARG A 454 42.03 -27.16 18.59
N GLN A 455 42.27 -26.67 19.80
CA GLN A 455 43.36 -25.73 20.09
C GLN A 455 44.68 -26.39 20.44
N TYR A 456 44.71 -27.72 20.59
CA TYR A 456 45.87 -28.44 21.06
C TYR A 456 46.44 -29.33 19.96
N ASP A 457 47.77 -29.33 19.85
CA ASP A 457 48.48 -30.18 18.88
C ASP A 457 48.35 -31.67 19.21
N ASP A 458 48.23 -32.01 20.49
CA ASP A 458 47.92 -33.37 20.98
C ASP A 458 46.55 -33.38 21.69
N PRO A 459 45.45 -33.51 20.93
CA PRO A 459 44.11 -33.56 21.51
C PRO A 459 43.84 -34.85 22.31
N THR A 460 44.69 -35.88 22.19
CA THR A 460 44.52 -37.14 22.93
C THR A 460 44.94 -36.97 24.38
N ALA A 461 46.14 -36.43 24.61
CA ALA A 461 46.65 -36.18 25.95
C ALA A 461 45.75 -35.19 26.72
N GLU A 462 45.23 -34.18 26.04
CA GLU A 462 44.34 -33.19 26.65
C GLU A 462 42.96 -33.79 27.01
N LEU A 463 42.42 -34.65 26.14
CA LEU A 463 41.18 -35.39 26.43
C LEU A 463 41.37 -36.33 27.63
N GLU A 464 42.50 -37.01 27.74
CA GLU A 464 42.84 -37.85 28.89
C GLU A 464 42.95 -37.06 30.19
N SER A 465 43.57 -35.89 30.14
CA SER A 465 43.69 -34.95 31.26
C SER A 465 42.31 -34.48 31.73
N LEU A 466 41.45 -34.02 30.81
CA LEU A 466 40.09 -33.55 31.11
C LEU A 466 39.26 -34.65 31.79
N LEU A 467 39.36 -35.88 31.31
CA LEU A 467 38.63 -37.05 31.83
C LEU A 467 39.28 -37.67 33.08
N GLY A 468 40.51 -37.27 33.44
CA GLY A 468 41.28 -37.82 34.57
C GLY A 468 41.01 -37.12 35.92
N SER A 469 40.31 -35.99 35.91
CA SER A 469 39.85 -35.28 37.10
C SER A 469 38.70 -36.05 37.80
N THR A 470 38.68 -36.06 39.14
CA THR A 470 37.81 -36.89 40.01
C THR A 470 36.34 -36.97 39.61
N ASP A 471 35.78 -38.17 39.81
CA ASP A 471 34.45 -38.62 39.38
C ASP A 471 33.31 -37.96 40.18
N PRO A 472 32.47 -37.10 39.57
CA PRO A 472 31.30 -36.53 40.21
C PRO A 472 30.05 -37.17 39.58
N THR A 473 29.86 -38.46 39.80
CA THR A 473 28.69 -39.21 39.30
C THR A 473 27.36 -38.73 39.91
N THR A 474 27.39 -37.74 40.81
CA THR A 474 26.23 -37.16 41.51
C THR A 474 25.97 -35.68 41.21
N ASN A 475 26.77 -35.03 40.35
CA ASN A 475 26.61 -33.60 40.10
C ASN A 475 25.46 -33.32 39.13
N SER A 476 24.71 -32.25 39.40
CA SER A 476 23.65 -31.75 38.54
C SER A 476 24.19 -31.37 37.15
N ALA A 477 23.30 -31.31 36.16
CA ALA A 477 23.67 -30.91 34.80
C ALA A 477 24.33 -29.52 34.72
N GLU A 478 23.90 -28.58 35.57
CA GLU A 478 24.49 -27.24 35.62
C GLU A 478 25.90 -27.27 36.21
N GLU A 479 26.13 -28.03 37.28
CA GLU A 479 27.46 -28.21 37.87
C GLU A 479 28.45 -28.86 36.89
N LYS A 480 28.00 -29.86 36.11
CA LYS A 480 28.82 -30.50 35.07
C LYS A 480 29.25 -29.51 33.98
N MET A 481 28.36 -28.59 33.58
CA MET A 481 28.69 -27.53 32.61
C MET A 481 29.61 -26.48 33.23
N ASP A 482 29.34 -26.07 34.47
CA ASP A 482 30.16 -25.09 35.19
C ASP A 482 31.58 -25.59 35.42
N GLU A 483 31.77 -26.87 35.76
CA GLU A 483 33.08 -27.54 35.82
C GLU A 483 33.82 -27.51 34.48
N LEU A 484 33.12 -27.77 33.37
CA LEU A 484 33.73 -27.71 32.05
C LEU A 484 34.16 -26.27 31.70
N TYR A 485 33.29 -25.30 31.91
CA TYR A 485 33.61 -23.88 31.69
C TYR A 485 34.77 -23.43 32.57
N ALA A 486 34.75 -23.83 33.85
CA ALA A 486 35.85 -23.58 34.78
C ALA A 486 37.14 -24.22 34.26
N THR A 487 37.14 -25.47 33.83
CA THR A 487 38.34 -26.16 33.31
C THR A 487 38.94 -25.42 32.11
N ILE A 488 38.09 -25.01 31.16
CA ILE A 488 38.52 -24.23 29.99
C ILE A 488 39.12 -22.90 30.44
N LEU A 489 38.45 -22.19 31.35
CA LEU A 489 38.93 -20.92 31.88
C LEU A 489 40.21 -21.08 32.72
N GLU A 490 40.35 -22.12 33.52
CA GLU A 490 41.52 -22.40 34.36
C GLU A 490 42.79 -22.70 33.56
N SER A 491 42.64 -23.15 32.32
CA SER A 491 43.76 -23.28 31.37
C SER A 491 44.41 -21.92 31.02
N CYS A 492 43.75 -20.81 31.34
CA CYS A 492 44.27 -19.46 31.14
C CYS A 492 45.11 -18.95 32.32
N ASN A 493 45.98 -17.98 32.05
CA ASN A 493 46.88 -17.42 33.05
C ASN A 493 46.23 -16.31 33.90
N TRP A 494 45.43 -16.68 34.91
CA TRP A 494 44.75 -15.73 35.81
C TRP A 494 45.66 -14.88 36.69
N ARG A 495 46.95 -15.20 36.78
CA ARG A 495 47.94 -14.38 37.51
C ARG A 495 48.49 -13.24 36.66
N ASP A 496 48.32 -13.32 35.35
CA ASP A 496 48.74 -12.28 34.42
C ASP A 496 47.68 -11.17 34.34
N LYS A 497 48.10 -9.96 34.69
CA LYS A 497 47.24 -8.76 34.64
C LYS A 497 46.77 -8.46 33.21
N VAL A 498 47.63 -8.71 32.21
CA VAL A 498 47.29 -8.45 30.79
C VAL A 498 46.18 -9.39 30.33
N PHE A 499 46.21 -10.66 30.76
CA PHE A 499 45.12 -11.60 30.50
C PHE A 499 43.82 -11.18 31.19
N LEU A 500 43.87 -10.82 32.48
CA LEU A 500 42.68 -10.38 33.24
C LEU A 500 41.96 -9.20 32.55
N GLU A 501 42.73 -8.18 32.13
CA GLU A 501 42.18 -7.05 31.37
C GLU A 501 41.57 -7.49 30.04
N SER A 502 42.26 -8.37 29.31
CA SER A 502 41.79 -8.90 28.03
C SER A 502 40.51 -9.73 28.15
N TYR A 503 40.43 -10.57 29.20
CA TYR A 503 39.25 -11.37 29.52
C TYR A 503 38.02 -10.48 29.76
N HIS A 504 38.15 -9.45 30.60
CA HIS A 504 37.05 -8.52 30.86
C HIS A 504 36.68 -7.67 29.65
N ARG A 505 37.63 -7.32 28.78
CA ARG A 505 37.30 -6.62 27.52
C ARG A 505 36.52 -7.52 26.56
N VAL A 506 36.98 -8.73 26.30
CA VAL A 506 36.32 -9.64 25.36
C VAL A 506 34.98 -10.14 25.92
N MET A 507 35.00 -10.80 27.09
CA MET A 507 33.79 -11.39 27.67
C MET A 507 32.83 -10.33 28.20
N GLY A 508 33.35 -9.26 28.80
CA GLY A 508 32.52 -8.17 29.31
C GLY A 508 31.81 -7.42 28.21
N THR A 509 32.51 -7.09 27.11
CA THR A 509 31.86 -6.44 25.95
C THR A 509 30.88 -7.38 25.26
N ALA A 510 31.22 -8.66 25.05
CA ALA A 510 30.31 -9.62 24.44
C ALA A 510 29.02 -9.86 25.27
N ILE A 511 29.10 -9.80 26.59
CA ILE A 511 27.94 -9.98 27.49
C ILE A 511 27.08 -8.70 27.56
N ALA A 512 27.70 -7.53 27.65
CA ALA A 512 26.99 -6.27 27.87
C ALA A 512 26.54 -5.56 26.59
N SER A 513 27.03 -5.98 25.41
CA SER A 513 26.64 -5.37 24.14
C SER A 513 25.15 -5.60 23.84
N LYS A 514 24.44 -4.55 23.35
CA LYS A 514 23.02 -4.63 22.98
C LYS A 514 22.78 -5.47 21.74
N THR A 515 23.76 -5.47 20.84
CA THR A 515 23.82 -6.33 19.67
C THR A 515 25.25 -6.87 19.54
N PRO A 516 25.43 -8.14 19.09
CA PRO A 516 26.75 -8.72 18.89
C PRO A 516 27.59 -7.88 17.93
N MET A 517 28.82 -7.57 18.34
CA MET A 517 29.79 -6.80 17.56
C MET A 517 30.94 -7.69 17.09
N SER A 518 31.57 -7.32 16.00
CA SER A 518 32.82 -7.95 15.55
C SER A 518 34.00 -7.62 16.46
N ILE A 519 35.07 -8.42 16.41
CA ILE A 519 36.33 -8.11 17.13
C ILE A 519 36.87 -6.76 16.66
N SER A 520 36.80 -6.47 15.35
CA SER A 520 37.23 -5.19 14.80
C SER A 520 36.45 -4.01 15.38
N ALA A 521 35.13 -4.13 15.51
CA ALA A 521 34.30 -3.08 16.12
C ALA A 521 34.60 -2.89 17.61
N MET A 522 34.74 -4.00 18.35
CA MET A 522 35.11 -3.96 19.76
C MET A 522 36.50 -3.32 19.96
N GLU A 523 37.51 -3.67 19.14
CA GLU A 523 38.84 -3.04 19.19
C GLU A 523 38.77 -1.53 18.92
N GLU A 524 37.94 -1.08 17.98
CA GLU A 524 37.75 0.34 17.66
C GLU A 524 37.09 1.13 18.80
N LEU A 525 36.09 0.54 19.48
CA LEU A 525 35.51 1.09 20.72
C LEU A 525 36.59 1.27 21.79
N HIS A 526 37.46 0.28 21.97
CA HIS A 526 38.58 0.30 22.92
C HIS A 526 39.83 1.04 22.38
N GLU A 527 39.63 2.15 21.66
CA GLU A 527 40.69 3.03 21.10
C GLU A 527 41.66 2.35 20.14
N LYS A 528 41.18 1.38 19.35
CA LYS A 528 42.00 0.58 18.42
C LYS A 528 43.12 -0.20 19.11
N ARG A 529 42.99 -0.42 20.43
CA ARG A 529 43.88 -1.31 21.17
C ARG A 529 43.45 -2.75 20.90
N PRO A 530 44.39 -3.68 20.66
CA PRO A 530 44.06 -5.09 20.59
C PRO A 530 43.31 -5.52 21.85
N LEU A 531 42.12 -6.11 21.68
CA LEU A 531 41.30 -6.57 22.82
C LEU A 531 42.04 -7.60 23.66
N ALA A 532 42.77 -8.48 22.96
CA ALA A 532 43.51 -9.58 23.52
C ALA A 532 44.59 -10.06 22.54
N SER A 533 45.54 -10.86 23.01
CA SER A 533 46.47 -11.56 22.12
C SER A 533 45.74 -12.63 21.29
N GLU A 534 46.23 -12.98 20.10
CA GLU A 534 45.68 -14.10 19.30
C GLU A 534 45.60 -15.39 20.11
N ARG A 535 46.61 -15.64 20.95
CA ARG A 535 46.62 -16.79 21.87
C ARG A 535 45.47 -16.73 22.88
N THR A 536 45.15 -15.54 23.39
CA THR A 536 44.02 -15.34 24.33
C THR A 536 42.68 -15.54 23.63
N LEU A 537 42.49 -14.99 22.43
CA LEU A 537 41.27 -15.18 21.64
C LEU A 537 41.07 -16.66 21.30
N LEU A 538 42.15 -17.34 20.89
CA LEU A 538 42.13 -18.78 20.64
C LEU A 538 41.70 -19.55 21.90
N ARG A 539 42.24 -19.21 23.08
CA ARG A 539 41.86 -19.85 24.36
C ARG A 539 40.40 -19.63 24.74
N LEU A 540 39.83 -18.47 24.42
CA LEU A 540 38.42 -18.15 24.70
C LEU A 540 37.45 -18.67 23.62
N SER A 541 37.94 -19.06 22.44
CA SER A 541 37.11 -19.56 21.33
C SER A 541 36.13 -20.71 21.65
N PRO A 542 36.34 -21.64 22.61
CA PRO A 542 35.35 -22.68 22.92
C PRO A 542 34.14 -22.12 23.64
N LEU A 543 34.27 -20.91 24.19
CA LEU A 543 33.27 -20.21 24.99
C LEU A 543 32.53 -19.15 24.16
N LEU A 544 32.98 -18.88 22.95
CA LEU A 544 32.45 -17.81 22.10
C LEU A 544 32.25 -18.31 20.67
N THR A 545 31.20 -17.86 19.99
CA THR A 545 31.10 -18.02 18.54
C THR A 545 31.63 -16.79 17.82
N GLY A 546 31.92 -16.92 16.51
CA GLY A 546 32.51 -15.84 15.71
C GLY A 546 34.04 -15.77 15.76
N LEU A 547 34.70 -16.59 16.59
CA LEU A 547 36.17 -16.66 16.69
C LEU A 547 36.81 -17.83 15.92
N ASN A 548 36.02 -18.60 15.18
CA ASN A 548 36.41 -19.92 14.64
C ASN A 548 37.39 -19.87 13.45
N ARG A 549 37.79 -18.68 12.97
CA ARG A 549 38.82 -18.49 11.94
C ARG A 549 39.74 -17.38 12.37
N ALA A 550 40.99 -17.70 12.69
CA ALA A 550 42.01 -16.77 13.18
C ALA A 550 42.28 -15.54 12.28
N SER A 551 41.65 -15.45 11.11
CA SER A 551 41.82 -14.35 10.14
C SER A 551 40.57 -13.49 9.91
N ASP A 552 39.38 -13.90 10.34
CA ASP A 552 38.13 -13.15 10.08
C ASP A 552 37.65 -12.41 11.34
N ARG A 553 38.07 -11.15 11.47
CA ARG A 553 37.75 -10.28 12.61
C ARG A 553 36.41 -9.54 12.47
N ASN A 554 35.74 -9.68 11.33
CA ASN A 554 34.50 -8.98 11.00
C ASN A 554 33.24 -9.80 11.34
N HIS A 555 33.40 -11.02 11.87
CA HIS A 555 32.27 -11.82 12.32
C HIS A 555 31.84 -11.40 13.73
N PRO A 556 30.52 -11.21 13.99
CA PRO A 556 30.04 -10.87 15.32
C PRO A 556 30.38 -11.94 16.36
N VAL A 557 30.91 -11.49 17.50
CA VAL A 557 31.27 -12.35 18.63
C VAL A 557 30.08 -12.50 19.56
N ARG A 558 29.80 -13.75 19.95
CA ARG A 558 28.64 -14.12 20.78
C ARG A 558 29.05 -15.10 21.87
N VAL A 559 28.33 -15.11 22.99
CA VAL A 559 28.55 -16.14 24.01
C VAL A 559 28.03 -17.47 23.47
N LEU A 560 28.79 -18.56 23.66
CA LEU A 560 28.47 -19.85 23.03
C LEU A 560 27.02 -20.30 23.27
N HIS A 561 26.55 -20.12 24.50
CA HIS A 561 25.23 -20.56 24.92
C HIS A 561 24.80 -19.84 26.20
N GLN A 562 23.48 -19.74 26.43
CA GLN A 562 22.88 -19.11 27.62
C GLN A 562 23.41 -19.69 28.95
N SER A 563 23.70 -21.00 29.01
CA SER A 563 24.27 -21.64 30.21
C SER A 563 25.61 -21.05 30.64
N LEU A 564 26.45 -20.63 29.67
CA LEU A 564 27.72 -19.98 29.94
C LEU A 564 27.50 -18.56 30.44
N ARG A 565 26.56 -17.81 29.86
CA ARG A 565 26.21 -16.49 30.37
C ARG A 565 25.71 -16.58 31.82
N ASP A 566 24.82 -17.52 32.13
CA ASP A 566 24.31 -17.71 33.49
C ASP A 566 25.43 -18.09 34.47
N PHE A 567 26.40 -18.90 34.03
CA PHE A 567 27.60 -19.21 34.81
C PHE A 567 28.41 -17.94 35.11
N LEU A 568 28.76 -17.18 34.08
CA LEU A 568 29.62 -16.00 34.19
C LEU A 568 28.98 -14.84 34.94
N VAL A 569 27.67 -14.62 34.77
CA VAL A 569 26.98 -13.46 35.34
C VAL A 569 26.34 -13.78 36.70
N VAL A 570 25.80 -14.97 36.89
CA VAL A 570 24.98 -15.30 38.09
C VAL A 570 25.69 -16.30 39.00
N ARG A 571 25.97 -17.53 38.53
CA ARG A 571 26.41 -18.63 39.42
C ARG A 571 27.82 -18.46 39.94
N SER A 572 28.76 -18.03 39.10
CA SER A 572 30.17 -17.79 39.50
C SER A 572 30.32 -16.78 40.62
N LYS A 573 29.38 -15.82 40.75
CA LYS A 573 29.34 -14.86 41.84
C LYS A 573 29.03 -15.51 43.20
N SER A 574 28.15 -16.52 43.19
CA SER A 574 27.67 -17.20 44.40
C SER A 574 28.57 -18.33 44.89
N LEU A 575 29.45 -18.87 44.03
CA LEU A 575 30.32 -20.00 44.32
C LEU A 575 31.78 -19.52 44.52
N PRO A 576 32.35 -19.61 45.75
CA PRO A 576 33.68 -19.06 46.07
C PRO A 576 34.83 -19.55 45.17
N GLN A 577 34.75 -20.80 44.70
CA GLN A 577 35.77 -21.40 43.83
C GLN A 577 35.81 -20.78 42.42
N PHE A 578 34.70 -20.20 41.96
CA PHE A 578 34.52 -19.68 40.60
C PHE A 578 34.44 -18.15 40.52
N THR A 579 34.51 -17.44 41.65
CA THR A 579 34.33 -15.98 41.70
C THR A 579 35.28 -15.21 40.79
N ARG A 580 36.47 -15.75 40.50
CA ARG A 580 37.44 -15.14 39.56
C ARG A 580 36.94 -15.07 38.11
N PHE A 581 35.98 -15.91 37.73
CA PHE A 581 35.41 -15.94 36.37
C PHE A 581 34.25 -14.96 36.20
N HIS A 582 33.74 -14.39 37.30
CA HIS A 582 32.54 -13.57 37.28
C HIS A 582 32.68 -12.34 36.38
N VAL A 583 31.65 -12.10 35.55
CA VAL A 583 31.51 -10.91 34.70
C VAL A 583 30.27 -10.15 35.15
N SER A 584 30.48 -8.95 35.70
CA SER A 584 29.38 -8.05 36.07
C SER A 584 28.82 -7.37 34.82
N GLU A 585 27.59 -7.69 34.45
CA GLU A 585 26.92 -7.08 33.30
C GLU A 585 26.76 -5.56 33.52
N THR A 586 26.32 -5.15 34.71
CA THR A 586 26.16 -3.73 35.08
C THR A 586 27.46 -2.92 34.96
N GLU A 587 28.59 -3.47 35.42
CA GLU A 587 29.89 -2.79 35.31
C GLU A 587 30.36 -2.69 33.86
N ASN A 588 30.06 -3.68 33.02
CA ASN A 588 30.46 -3.65 31.62
C ASN A 588 29.51 -2.80 30.76
N SER A 589 28.22 -2.71 31.08
CA SER A 589 27.30 -1.72 30.51
C SER A 589 27.75 -0.29 30.87
N GLN A 590 28.21 -0.06 32.10
CA GLN A 590 28.85 1.22 32.50
C GLN A 590 30.06 1.56 31.65
N LYS A 591 30.93 0.59 31.39
CA LYS A 591 32.09 0.79 30.50
C LYS A 591 31.65 1.06 29.07
N LEU A 592 30.65 0.33 28.55
CA LEU A 592 30.15 0.54 27.20
C LEU A 592 29.48 1.90 27.02
N ALA A 593 28.76 2.40 28.02
CA ALA A 593 28.22 3.76 28.01
C ALA A 593 29.35 4.78 27.80
N VAL A 594 30.42 4.67 28.60
CA VAL A 594 31.59 5.55 28.49
C VAL A 594 32.27 5.40 27.13
N LEU A 595 32.60 4.18 26.72
CA LEU A 595 33.29 3.91 25.46
C LEU A 595 32.48 4.38 24.23
N CYS A 596 31.16 4.22 24.24
CA CYS A 596 30.31 4.70 23.14
C CYS A 596 30.35 6.24 23.05
N VAL A 597 30.17 6.92 24.17
CA VAL A 597 30.18 8.39 24.20
C VAL A 597 31.58 8.95 23.88
N GLU A 598 32.65 8.34 24.38
CA GLU A 598 34.02 8.70 24.03
C GLU A 598 34.33 8.48 22.55
N LEU A 599 33.86 7.36 21.97
CA LEU A 599 33.99 7.10 20.54
C LEU A 599 33.28 8.19 19.72
N LEU A 600 32.05 8.56 20.10
CA LEU A 600 31.31 9.65 19.45
C LEU A 600 32.07 10.98 19.56
N ASN A 601 32.57 11.32 20.75
CA ASN A 601 33.36 12.53 20.97
C ASN A 601 34.68 12.55 20.18
N ARG A 602 35.21 11.38 19.82
CA ARG A 602 36.43 11.27 19.01
C ARG A 602 36.13 11.36 17.52
N GLU A 603 35.22 10.53 17.02
CA GLU A 603 35.00 10.36 15.58
C GLU A 603 34.14 11.48 14.97
N LEU A 604 33.20 12.06 15.73
CA LEU A 604 32.37 13.20 15.24
C LEU A 604 33.15 14.53 15.19
N LYS A 605 34.39 14.57 15.69
CA LYS A 605 35.32 15.69 15.46
C LYS A 605 35.81 15.72 14.01
N VAL A 606 35.93 14.56 13.37
CA VAL A 606 36.39 14.43 11.98
C VAL A 606 35.27 14.82 11.02
N LYS A 607 35.62 15.38 9.86
CA LYS A 607 34.64 15.71 8.82
C LYS A 607 34.11 14.41 8.20
N ILE A 608 32.87 14.04 8.54
CA ILE A 608 32.13 12.95 7.92
C ILE A 608 31.34 13.52 6.73
N PRO A 609 31.29 12.87 5.56
CA PRO A 609 30.62 13.41 4.37
C PRO A 609 29.15 13.84 4.57
N THR A 610 28.44 13.25 5.52
CA THR A 610 27.02 13.53 5.84
C THR A 610 26.83 14.34 7.12
N THR A 611 27.72 15.30 7.38
CA THR A 611 27.59 16.24 8.50
C THR A 611 27.58 17.69 8.01
N ALA A 612 27.11 18.60 8.87
CA ALA A 612 26.95 20.04 8.66
C ALA A 612 25.81 20.48 7.72
N TYR A 613 24.93 19.56 7.29
CA TYR A 613 23.80 19.90 6.42
C TYR A 613 22.64 20.57 7.19
N LEU A 614 22.56 20.41 8.52
CA LEU A 614 21.60 21.14 9.36
C LEU A 614 22.12 22.54 9.74
N SER A 615 23.41 22.80 9.53
CA SER A 615 24.03 24.11 9.79
C SER A 615 24.11 25.01 8.56
N ASP A 616 23.81 24.47 7.37
CA ASP A 616 23.85 25.20 6.10
C ASP A 616 22.44 25.62 5.67
N ASP A 617 22.07 26.87 5.98
CA ASP A 617 20.77 27.45 5.66
C ASP A 617 20.56 27.66 4.14
N SER A 618 21.61 27.50 3.31
CA SER A 618 21.47 27.59 1.84
C SER A 618 20.79 26.37 1.21
N GLN A 619 20.65 25.28 1.97
CA GLN A 619 20.20 23.96 1.51
C GLN A 619 18.87 23.52 2.15
N GLU A 620 18.09 24.41 2.76
CA GLU A 620 16.84 24.07 3.47
C GLU A 620 15.81 23.34 2.57
N GLN A 621 15.88 23.50 1.24
CA GLN A 621 15.04 22.82 0.26
C GLN A 621 15.66 21.51 -0.27
N SER A 622 16.35 20.75 0.58
CA SER A 622 17.00 19.49 0.20
C SER A 622 16.79 18.40 1.26
N GLY A 623 16.64 17.16 0.82
CA GLY A 623 16.41 15.99 1.66
C GLY A 623 17.58 15.63 2.57
N VAL A 624 17.46 14.52 3.30
CA VAL A 624 18.53 13.98 4.14
C VAL A 624 19.58 13.30 3.23
N PRO A 625 20.88 13.65 3.36
CA PRO A 625 21.93 13.02 2.57
C PRO A 625 21.99 11.51 2.80
N LYS A 626 21.81 10.71 1.74
CA LYS A 626 21.91 9.25 1.81
C LYS A 626 23.37 8.80 1.80
N SER A 627 23.72 7.90 2.71
CA SER A 627 25.05 7.26 2.79
C SER A 627 25.00 5.78 2.40
N GLY A 628 26.11 5.27 1.87
CA GLY A 628 26.30 3.82 1.72
C GLY A 628 26.68 3.15 3.05
N ASP A 629 26.46 1.83 3.14
CA ASP A 629 26.71 1.02 4.36
C ASP A 629 28.16 1.09 4.87
N ASN A 630 29.13 1.53 4.06
CA ASN A 630 30.54 1.60 4.43
C ASN A 630 31.04 3.02 4.75
N THR A 631 30.15 4.02 4.84
CA THR A 631 30.55 5.41 5.14
C THR A 631 31.03 5.59 6.58
N ILE A 632 30.48 4.81 7.52
CA ILE A 632 30.88 4.78 8.93
C ILE A 632 31.23 3.36 9.37
N SER A 633 32.11 3.22 10.36
CA SER A 633 32.51 1.93 10.91
C SER A 633 31.36 1.24 11.67
N GLU A 634 31.46 -0.08 11.83
CA GLU A 634 30.51 -0.86 12.66
C GLU A 634 30.47 -0.34 14.11
N ALA A 635 31.63 0.00 14.68
CA ALA A 635 31.73 0.57 16.02
C ALA A 635 31.01 1.92 16.13
N LEU A 636 31.21 2.83 15.18
CA LEU A 636 30.56 4.14 15.18
C LEU A 636 29.05 4.00 14.98
N ARG A 637 28.59 3.11 14.09
CA ARG A 637 27.17 2.81 13.91
C ARG A 637 26.55 2.28 15.20
N TYR A 638 27.21 1.32 15.85
CA TYR A 638 26.78 0.78 17.14
C TYR A 638 26.68 1.88 18.20
N ALA A 639 27.71 2.74 18.31
CA ALA A 639 27.71 3.83 19.28
C ALA A 639 26.61 4.86 18.98
N CYS A 640 26.44 5.30 17.73
CA CYS A 640 25.37 6.21 17.32
C CYS A 640 23.99 5.69 17.70
N ARG A 641 23.77 4.38 17.57
CA ARG A 641 22.49 3.74 17.88
C ARG A 641 22.28 3.51 19.38
N PHE A 642 23.27 2.93 20.06
CA PHE A 642 23.07 2.33 21.38
C PHE A 642 23.61 3.15 22.56
N TRP A 643 24.32 4.26 22.33
CA TRP A 643 24.75 5.12 23.43
C TRP A 643 23.59 5.57 24.35
N PRO A 644 22.37 5.91 23.85
CA PRO A 644 21.27 6.33 24.72
C PRO A 644 20.87 5.22 25.70
N GLU A 645 20.67 3.98 25.20
CA GLU A 645 20.26 2.87 26.05
C GLU A 645 21.36 2.48 27.05
N HIS A 646 22.64 2.48 26.65
CA HIS A 646 23.75 2.22 27.57
C HIS A 646 23.83 3.26 28.69
N VAL A 647 23.59 4.54 28.39
CA VAL A 647 23.53 5.59 29.42
C VAL A 647 22.36 5.37 30.37
N CYS A 648 21.18 5.03 29.84
CA CYS A 648 19.99 4.82 30.65
C CYS A 648 20.08 3.62 31.59
N ASP A 649 20.87 2.59 31.25
CA ASP A 649 21.08 1.39 32.07
C ASP A 649 21.95 1.57 33.32
N VAL A 650 22.64 2.70 33.44
CA VAL A 650 23.75 2.84 34.39
C VAL A 650 23.56 4.01 35.35
N GLY A 651 24.15 3.94 36.55
CA GLY A 651 24.11 5.07 37.49
C GLY A 651 24.97 6.26 37.02
N GLY A 652 24.64 7.46 37.52
CA GLY A 652 25.33 8.73 37.19
C GLY A 652 26.75 8.84 37.74
N SER A 653 27.71 8.12 37.16
CA SER A 653 29.14 8.28 37.52
C SER A 653 29.70 9.61 37.00
N LYS A 654 30.75 10.14 37.65
CA LYS A 654 31.42 11.38 37.20
C LYS A 654 32.03 11.27 35.80
N VAL A 655 32.47 10.06 35.40
CA VAL A 655 33.14 9.81 34.12
C VAL A 655 32.14 9.92 32.97
N ILE A 656 31.03 9.17 33.03
CA ILE A 656 30.00 9.22 31.98
C ILE A 656 29.40 10.61 31.87
N ARG A 657 29.23 11.29 33.02
CA ARG A 657 28.74 12.66 33.06
C ARG A 657 29.65 13.61 32.27
N GLY A 658 30.97 13.57 32.49
CA GLY A 658 31.91 14.42 31.76
C GLY A 658 31.93 14.14 30.25
N CYS A 659 31.87 12.86 29.86
CA CYS A 659 31.83 12.46 28.45
C CYS A 659 30.53 12.93 27.78
N LEU A 660 29.39 12.78 28.48
CA LEU A 660 28.09 13.18 27.98
C LEU A 660 27.97 14.70 27.87
N GLU A 661 28.53 15.45 28.83
CA GLU A 661 28.61 16.90 28.76
C GLU A 661 29.35 17.38 27.50
N GLU A 662 30.47 16.73 27.12
CA GLU A 662 31.19 17.03 25.88
C GLU A 662 30.39 16.69 24.61
N LEU A 663 29.74 15.51 24.58
CA LEU A 663 28.90 15.09 23.44
C LEU A 663 27.79 16.11 23.20
N MET A 664 27.14 16.52 24.28
CA MET A 664 26.02 17.45 24.24
C MET A 664 26.42 18.87 23.87
N ASP A 665 27.61 19.32 24.27
CA ASP A 665 28.11 20.65 23.90
C ASP A 665 28.60 20.73 22.45
N GLN A 666 29.28 19.69 21.94
CA GLN A 666 30.08 19.83 20.72
C GLN A 666 29.60 18.98 19.54
N HIS A 667 28.84 17.92 19.80
CA HIS A 667 28.70 16.82 18.84
C HIS A 667 27.27 16.29 18.68
N LEU A 668 26.32 16.74 19.49
CA LEU A 668 24.94 16.24 19.46
C LEU A 668 24.22 16.47 18.13
N VAL A 669 24.40 17.65 17.51
CA VAL A 669 23.84 17.94 16.18
C VAL A 669 24.45 17.03 15.11
N LYS A 670 25.78 16.82 15.17
CA LYS A 670 26.47 15.91 14.23
C LYS A 670 26.04 14.47 14.41
N TRP A 671 25.79 14.03 15.64
CA TRP A 671 25.22 12.72 15.93
C TRP A 671 23.84 12.57 15.27
N LEU A 672 22.98 13.57 15.42
CA LEU A 672 21.65 13.58 14.82
C LEU A 672 21.74 13.49 13.29
N GLU A 673 22.65 14.25 12.66
CA GLU A 673 22.91 14.23 11.22
C GLU A 673 23.38 12.86 10.72
N VAL A 674 24.37 12.27 11.39
CA VAL A 674 24.91 10.95 11.03
C VAL A 674 23.84 9.88 11.19
N THR A 675 23.07 9.94 12.28
CA THR A 675 22.00 8.97 12.58
C THR A 675 20.93 9.04 11.50
N ALA A 676 20.40 10.23 11.20
CA ALA A 676 19.37 10.42 10.17
C ALA A 676 19.79 9.93 8.77
N SER A 677 21.09 9.99 8.48
CA SER A 677 21.68 9.60 7.19
C SER A 677 21.94 8.09 7.05
N HIS A 678 21.95 7.32 8.15
CA HIS A 678 22.36 5.90 8.18
C HIS A 678 21.36 4.96 8.85
N ASP A 679 20.49 5.46 9.72
CA ASP A 679 19.47 4.69 10.45
C ASP A 679 18.23 5.57 10.70
N LYS A 680 17.23 5.03 11.38
CA LYS A 680 16.06 5.78 11.84
C LYS A 680 16.42 6.70 13.01
N CYS A 681 15.94 7.94 12.96
CA CYS A 681 16.04 8.88 14.07
C CYS A 681 15.21 8.40 15.27
N ARG A 682 15.71 8.65 16.47
CA ARG A 682 15.01 8.39 17.74
C ARG A 682 15.00 9.64 18.60
N GLU A 683 13.95 9.79 19.40
CA GLU A 683 13.89 10.81 20.45
C GLU A 683 14.83 10.48 21.62
N LEU A 684 15.28 11.51 22.35
CA LEU A 684 16.16 11.37 23.52
C LEU A 684 15.40 11.48 24.85
N GLY A 685 14.11 11.14 24.85
CA GLY A 685 13.23 11.24 26.03
C GLY A 685 13.75 10.48 27.26
N ASP A 686 14.22 9.25 27.08
CA ASP A 686 14.75 8.43 28.18
C ASP A 686 16.08 8.95 28.71
N VAL A 687 16.95 9.47 27.83
CA VAL A 687 18.21 10.11 28.23
C VAL A 687 17.92 11.38 29.03
N ARG A 688 16.95 12.20 28.62
CA ARG A 688 16.51 13.37 29.42
C ARG A 688 16.03 12.97 30.80
N ARG A 689 15.18 11.94 30.90
CA ARG A 689 14.70 11.45 32.20
C ARG A 689 15.84 10.95 33.08
N TRP A 690 16.80 10.25 32.47
CA TRP A 690 18.01 9.79 33.16
C TRP A 690 18.84 10.95 33.70
N VAL A 691 19.06 11.98 32.87
CA VAL A 691 19.76 13.22 33.23
C VAL A 691 19.08 13.90 34.42
N THR A 692 17.75 14.08 34.37
CA THR A 692 16.97 14.67 35.48
C THR A 692 17.09 13.87 36.78
N THR A 693 17.18 12.53 36.67
CA THR A 693 17.24 11.64 37.84
C THR A 693 18.63 11.60 38.48
N HIS A 694 19.69 11.64 37.67
CA HIS A 694 21.05 11.35 38.12
C HIS A 694 21.98 12.57 38.15
N ILE A 695 21.59 13.70 37.54
CA ILE A 695 22.33 14.97 37.60
C ILE A 695 21.66 15.89 38.62
N GLY A 696 22.46 16.45 39.54
CA GLY A 696 21.95 17.30 40.61
C GLY A 696 21.25 18.57 40.08
N SER A 697 20.30 19.09 40.87
CA SER A 697 19.46 20.24 40.49
C SER A 697 20.23 21.51 40.11
N LEU A 698 21.43 21.72 40.65
CA LEU A 698 22.28 22.89 40.32
C LEU A 698 22.89 22.80 38.92
N ASP A 699 23.09 21.60 38.39
CA ASP A 699 23.71 21.37 37.08
C ASP A 699 22.68 21.03 35.99
N LEU A 700 21.47 20.61 36.39
CA LEU A 700 20.38 20.25 35.50
C LEU A 700 19.98 21.40 34.55
N PRO A 701 19.80 22.66 34.99
CA PRO A 701 19.49 23.78 34.08
C PRO A 701 20.57 24.00 33.02
N ARG A 702 21.84 23.91 33.41
CA ARG A 702 22.97 24.04 32.47
C ARG A 702 22.97 22.93 31.43
N PHE A 703 22.62 21.73 31.85
CA PHE A 703 22.54 20.57 30.98
C PHE A 703 21.32 20.67 30.03
N LEU A 704 20.18 21.13 30.55
CA LEU A 704 18.96 21.38 29.78
C LEU A 704 19.13 22.51 28.74
N ASN A 705 19.85 23.57 29.07
CA ASN A 705 20.13 24.67 28.13
C ASN A 705 20.90 24.22 26.87
N ARG A 706 21.70 23.15 26.96
CA ARG A 706 22.44 22.61 25.80
C ARG A 706 21.52 21.97 24.76
N TYR A 707 20.29 21.65 25.13
CA TYR A 707 19.30 21.13 24.20
C TYR A 707 18.68 22.18 23.28
N GLU A 708 18.92 23.48 23.49
CA GLU A 708 18.36 24.51 22.61
C GLU A 708 18.91 24.40 21.18
N SER A 709 20.23 24.22 21.02
CA SER A 709 20.84 23.97 19.72
C SER A 709 20.37 22.65 19.09
N TYR A 710 20.02 21.67 19.91
CA TYR A 710 19.49 20.39 19.44
C TYR A 710 18.02 20.50 19.01
N ALA A 711 17.22 21.32 19.71
CA ALA A 711 15.85 21.62 19.32
C ALA A 711 15.80 22.31 17.94
N ASP A 712 16.69 23.28 17.69
CA ASP A 712 16.84 23.91 16.38
C ASP A 712 17.23 22.88 15.30
N ALA A 713 18.20 22.02 15.58
CA ALA A 713 18.60 20.96 14.67
C ALA A 713 17.46 19.96 14.38
N CYS A 714 16.67 19.58 15.37
CA CYS A 714 15.49 18.72 15.19
C CYS A 714 14.42 19.41 14.34
N ALA A 715 14.17 20.71 14.55
CA ALA A 715 13.23 21.49 13.76
C ALA A 715 13.66 21.58 12.28
N LYS A 716 14.94 21.78 12.01
CA LYS A 716 15.51 21.76 10.64
C LYS A 716 15.47 20.36 10.04
N LEU A 717 15.82 19.33 10.81
CA LEU A 717 15.81 17.96 10.34
C LEU A 717 14.39 17.50 9.98
N ARG A 718 13.37 17.88 10.76
CA ARG A 718 11.97 17.64 10.46
C ARG A 718 11.61 18.11 9.04
N ILE A 719 11.98 19.34 8.66
CA ILE A 719 11.71 19.88 7.32
C ILE A 719 12.36 19.01 6.22
N ARG A 720 13.61 18.59 6.44
CA ARG A 720 14.32 17.73 5.49
C ARG A 720 13.73 16.32 5.40
N LEU A 721 13.29 15.77 6.53
CA LEU A 721 12.59 14.49 6.59
C LEU A 721 11.24 14.56 5.88
N GLN A 722 10.51 15.68 5.98
CA GLN A 722 9.30 15.92 5.20
C GLN A 722 9.59 15.96 3.69
N TYR A 723 10.69 16.61 3.28
CA TYR A 723 11.11 16.62 1.88
C TYR A 723 11.41 15.20 1.34
N ASP A 724 11.93 14.32 2.19
CA ASP A 724 12.15 12.90 1.92
C ASP A 724 10.92 12.00 2.18
N GLU A 725 9.76 12.59 2.53
CA GLU A 725 8.51 11.89 2.89
C GLU A 725 8.66 10.88 4.04
N ARG A 726 9.65 11.08 4.91
CA ARG A 726 9.86 10.34 6.16
C ARG A 726 8.96 10.92 7.26
N HIS A 727 7.64 10.99 7.01
CA HIS A 727 6.66 11.69 7.85
C HIS A 727 6.62 11.16 9.30
N GLU A 728 6.81 9.86 9.51
CA GLU A 728 6.90 9.27 10.86
C GLU A 728 8.09 9.86 11.64
N GLU A 729 9.26 9.93 11.03
CA GLU A 729 10.46 10.48 11.67
C GLU A 729 10.36 12.00 11.82
N ALA A 730 9.76 12.69 10.84
CA ALA A 730 9.46 14.11 10.96
C ALA A 730 8.53 14.39 12.16
N LEU A 731 7.49 13.58 12.33
CA LEU A 731 6.58 13.68 13.48
C LEU A 731 7.32 13.45 14.81
N ILE A 732 8.21 12.44 14.88
CA ILE A 732 9.06 12.20 16.06
C ILE A 732 9.93 13.43 16.36
N MET A 733 10.60 14.00 15.35
CA MET A 733 11.44 15.20 15.54
C MET A 733 10.61 16.42 15.97
N ALA A 734 9.40 16.60 15.43
CA ALA A 734 8.53 17.70 15.83
C ALA A 734 8.06 17.55 17.29
N GLY A 735 7.66 16.34 17.68
CA GLY A 735 7.27 16.02 19.06
C GLY A 735 8.44 16.18 20.04
N GLU A 736 9.64 15.79 19.64
CA GLU A 736 10.87 15.95 20.43
C GLU A 736 11.13 17.43 20.75
N VAL A 737 11.00 18.34 19.78
CA VAL A 737 11.17 19.79 20.00
C VAL A 737 10.15 20.33 21.02
N VAL A 738 8.88 19.93 20.90
CA VAL A 738 7.83 20.33 21.86
C VAL A 738 8.13 19.79 23.27
N ALA A 739 8.56 18.54 23.38
CA ALA A 739 8.93 17.92 24.65
C ALA A 739 10.12 18.62 25.31
N LEU A 740 11.11 19.05 24.52
CA LEU A 740 12.26 19.82 25.01
C LEU A 740 11.81 21.14 25.62
N TYR A 741 11.03 21.93 24.90
CA TYR A 741 10.56 23.21 25.44
C TYR A 741 9.70 23.00 26.69
N ARG A 742 8.78 22.01 26.72
CA ARG A 742 8.00 21.69 27.92
C ARG A 742 8.84 21.31 29.15
N THR A 743 9.97 20.62 28.96
CA THR A 743 10.81 20.13 30.08
C THR A 743 11.81 21.14 30.62
N THR A 744 12.23 22.12 29.82
CA THR A 744 13.18 23.17 30.24
C THR A 744 12.57 24.30 31.10
N SER A 745 11.26 24.25 31.37
CA SER A 745 10.51 25.34 32.01
C SER A 745 10.56 25.31 33.55
N GLU A 746 11.44 26.12 34.15
CA GLU A 746 11.21 26.74 35.47
C GLU A 746 10.76 28.22 35.38
N ASP A 747 10.91 28.87 34.20
CA ASP A 747 10.65 30.30 34.03
C ASP A 747 9.75 30.56 32.81
N GLU A 748 8.56 31.14 33.02
CA GLU A 748 7.59 31.53 31.96
C GLU A 748 8.07 32.75 31.15
N SER A 749 9.32 32.72 30.69
CA SER A 749 9.90 33.78 29.85
C SER A 749 9.16 33.85 28.51
N THR A 750 9.05 35.06 27.96
CA THR A 750 8.29 35.29 26.72
C THR A 750 8.95 34.64 25.50
N ASP A 751 10.28 34.63 25.46
CA ASP A 751 11.06 33.98 24.39
C ASP A 751 10.82 32.46 24.37
N HIS A 752 10.83 31.81 25.53
CA HIS A 752 10.58 30.38 25.66
C HIS A 752 9.16 30.01 25.19
N LEU A 753 8.15 30.75 25.66
CA LEU A 753 6.76 30.55 25.25
C LEU A 753 6.57 30.76 23.74
N SER A 754 7.26 31.74 23.14
CA SER A 754 7.21 31.97 21.69
C SER A 754 7.80 30.79 20.91
N LYS A 755 8.94 30.24 21.35
CA LYS A 755 9.55 29.04 20.76
C LYS A 755 8.66 27.81 20.89
N LEU A 756 8.03 27.60 22.05
CA LEU A 756 7.06 26.53 22.27
C LEU A 756 5.87 26.67 21.30
N ALA A 757 5.28 27.86 21.18
CA ALA A 757 4.16 28.10 20.26
C ALA A 757 4.55 27.78 18.80
N ARG A 758 5.71 28.23 18.33
CA ARG A 758 6.19 27.90 16.97
C ARG A 758 6.44 26.40 16.79
N SER A 759 6.94 25.71 17.81
CA SER A 759 7.15 24.26 17.76
C SER A 759 5.83 23.48 17.71
N LEU A 760 4.79 23.95 18.39
CA LEU A 760 3.45 23.37 18.35
C LEU A 760 2.82 23.54 16.96
N ILE A 761 3.00 24.70 16.31
CA ILE A 761 2.59 24.93 14.92
C ILE A 761 3.36 23.99 13.96
N SER A 762 4.63 23.72 14.22
CA SER A 762 5.43 22.77 13.44
C SER A 762 4.98 21.32 13.62
N LEU A 763 4.57 20.97 14.85
CA LEU A 763 3.98 19.67 15.18
C LEU A 763 2.62 19.48 14.48
N ASP A 764 1.77 20.52 14.49
CA ASP A 764 0.51 20.59 13.76
C ASP A 764 0.67 20.23 12.27
N ILE A 765 1.59 20.88 11.57
CA ILE A 765 1.87 20.56 10.15
C ILE A 765 2.19 19.07 9.98
N SER A 766 3.02 18.51 10.87
CA SER A 766 3.44 17.11 10.79
C SER A 766 2.31 16.12 11.13
N LEU A 767 1.42 16.50 12.07
CA LEU A 767 0.22 15.73 12.44
C LEU A 767 -0.83 15.76 11.33
N SER A 768 -1.06 16.92 10.73
CA SER A 768 -1.95 17.10 9.57
C SER A 768 -1.52 16.24 8.38
N GLU A 769 -0.23 16.24 8.04
CA GLU A 769 0.33 15.36 7.00
C GLU A 769 0.12 13.87 7.30
N PHE A 770 0.17 13.49 8.59
CA PHE A 770 -0.06 12.11 9.03
C PHE A 770 -1.56 11.77 9.21
N GLY A 771 -2.46 12.70 8.91
CA GLY A 771 -3.92 12.54 9.02
C GLY A 771 -4.47 12.57 10.45
N GLN A 772 -3.69 13.03 11.42
CA GLN A 772 -4.06 13.13 12.84
C GLN A 772 -4.73 14.48 13.14
N LYS A 773 -5.93 14.67 12.59
CA LYS A 773 -6.64 15.96 12.58
C LYS A 773 -6.96 16.48 13.98
N GLU A 774 -7.39 15.60 14.88
CA GLU A 774 -7.73 15.95 16.25
C GLU A 774 -6.50 16.36 17.08
N GLU A 775 -5.40 15.63 16.96
CA GLU A 775 -4.14 15.99 17.62
C GLU A 775 -3.55 17.28 17.04
N SER A 776 -3.67 17.50 15.72
CA SER A 776 -3.29 18.74 15.04
C SER A 776 -4.04 19.94 15.61
N LEU A 777 -5.37 19.81 15.73
CA LEU A 777 -6.22 20.83 16.31
C LEU A 777 -5.82 21.14 17.77
N ALA A 778 -5.51 20.11 18.58
CA ALA A 778 -5.10 20.30 19.96
C ALA A 778 -3.76 21.06 20.07
N ALA A 779 -2.76 20.70 19.25
CA ALA A 779 -1.47 21.39 19.22
C ALA A 779 -1.62 22.87 18.83
N THR A 780 -2.44 23.16 17.81
CA THR A 780 -2.66 24.54 17.34
C THR A 780 -3.51 25.35 18.30
N GLN A 781 -4.46 24.74 19.02
CA GLN A 781 -5.20 25.38 20.10
C GLN A 781 -4.28 25.84 21.24
N GLU A 782 -3.35 24.97 21.66
CA GLU A 782 -2.33 25.31 22.67
C GLU A 782 -1.42 26.45 22.18
N ALA A 783 -0.94 26.37 20.93
CA ALA A 783 -0.14 27.44 20.33
C ALA A 783 -0.87 28.77 20.32
N LEU A 784 -2.16 28.78 19.94
CA LEU A 784 -3.00 29.97 19.92
C LEU A 784 -3.18 30.57 21.32
N GLU A 785 -3.40 29.75 22.34
CA GLU A 785 -3.52 30.22 23.72
C GLU A 785 -2.23 30.88 24.19
N ILE A 786 -1.08 30.27 23.90
CA ILE A 786 0.24 30.84 24.22
C ILE A 786 0.43 32.18 23.50
N CYS A 787 0.16 32.25 22.19
CA CYS A 787 0.27 33.50 21.44
C CYS A 787 -0.64 34.61 21.97
N ARG A 788 -1.88 34.29 22.39
CA ARG A 788 -2.78 35.26 23.03
C ARG A 788 -2.21 35.78 24.36
N ARG A 789 -1.63 34.91 25.19
CA ARG A 789 -0.94 35.31 26.44
C ARG A 789 0.28 36.21 26.15
N LEU A 790 1.05 35.90 25.11
CA LEU A 790 2.22 36.68 24.70
C LEU A 790 1.85 38.07 24.21
N VAL A 791 0.79 38.19 23.41
CA VAL A 791 0.27 39.48 22.93
C VAL A 791 -0.17 40.40 24.08
N GLN A 792 -0.71 39.85 25.18
CA GLN A 792 -1.02 40.63 26.38
C GLN A 792 0.23 41.23 27.05
N LYS A 793 1.39 40.56 26.93
CA LYS A 793 2.67 41.04 27.49
C LYS A 793 3.36 42.04 26.56
N ASN A 794 3.43 41.74 25.27
CA ASN A 794 4.00 42.63 24.24
C ASN A 794 3.27 42.46 22.90
N GLN A 795 2.26 43.30 22.67
CA GLN A 795 1.43 43.21 21.48
C GLN A 795 2.25 43.33 20.19
N ARG A 796 3.17 44.30 20.10
CA ARG A 796 3.88 44.60 18.86
C ARG A 796 4.79 43.45 18.39
N GLU A 797 5.37 42.71 19.33
CA GLU A 797 6.32 41.64 19.04
C GLU A 797 5.61 40.33 18.62
N TYR A 798 4.50 39.98 19.29
CA TYR A 798 3.89 38.64 19.15
C TYR A 798 2.61 38.61 18.33
N ILE A 799 2.12 39.75 17.85
CA ILE A 799 0.95 39.79 16.98
C ILE A 799 1.15 39.05 15.63
N PRO A 800 2.35 38.95 15.02
CA PRO A 800 2.56 38.10 13.85
C PRO A 800 2.38 36.61 14.17
N ASP A 801 2.95 36.12 15.28
CA ASP A 801 2.82 34.72 15.74
C ASP A 801 1.34 34.36 16.04
N LEU A 802 0.57 35.31 16.60
CA LEU A 802 -0.88 35.17 16.78
C LEU A 802 -1.60 35.01 15.43
N SER A 803 -1.30 35.86 14.44
CA SER A 803 -1.92 35.78 13.11
C SER A 803 -1.58 34.50 12.36
N LEU A 804 -0.40 33.91 12.60
CA LEU A 804 -0.01 32.62 12.05
C LEU A 804 -0.82 31.49 12.70
N SER A 805 -0.91 31.48 14.03
CA SER A 805 -1.69 30.50 14.79
C SER A 805 -3.17 30.51 14.42
N LEU A 806 -3.76 31.71 14.23
CA LEU A 806 -5.16 31.88 13.80
C LEU A 806 -5.40 31.38 12.37
N ASN A 807 -4.43 31.55 11.48
CA ASN A 807 -4.54 31.01 10.12
C ASN A 807 -4.54 29.48 10.13
N ASN A 808 -3.63 28.86 10.89
CA ASN A 808 -3.49 27.40 10.94
C ASN A 808 -4.65 26.74 11.70
N ILE A 809 -5.15 27.37 12.78
CA ILE A 809 -6.31 26.84 13.50
C ILE A 809 -7.57 26.87 12.61
N SER A 810 -7.68 27.86 11.71
CA SER A 810 -8.78 27.90 10.73
C SER A 810 -8.76 26.68 9.80
N GLU A 811 -7.58 26.24 9.40
CA GLU A 811 -7.38 25.03 8.61
C GLU A 811 -7.81 23.79 9.38
N CYS A 812 -7.24 23.59 10.58
CA CYS A 812 -7.57 22.47 11.45
C CYS A 812 -9.06 22.41 11.79
N LEU A 813 -9.67 23.54 12.16
CA LEU A 813 -11.09 23.63 12.49
C LEU A 813 -11.95 23.25 11.29
N SER A 814 -11.55 23.61 10.07
CA SER A 814 -12.28 23.18 8.89
C SER A 814 -12.12 21.69 8.63
N ASP A 815 -10.94 21.12 8.85
CA ASP A 815 -10.67 19.71 8.61
C ASP A 815 -11.45 18.78 9.54
N VAL A 816 -11.79 19.26 10.74
CA VAL A 816 -12.72 18.62 11.68
C VAL A 816 -14.19 19.06 11.50
N GLY A 817 -14.50 19.80 10.44
CA GLY A 817 -15.86 20.20 10.08
C GLY A 817 -16.46 21.39 10.84
N GLN A 818 -15.69 22.08 11.68
CA GLN A 818 -16.11 23.24 12.48
C GLN A 818 -16.06 24.56 11.67
N LYS A 819 -16.78 24.61 10.54
CA LYS A 819 -16.73 25.69 9.54
C LYS A 819 -16.90 27.11 10.10
N ARG A 820 -17.82 27.32 11.05
CA ARG A 820 -18.06 28.64 11.64
C ARG A 820 -16.88 29.16 12.47
N GLN A 821 -16.26 28.27 13.26
CA GLN A 821 -15.10 28.65 14.06
C GLN A 821 -13.88 28.86 13.15
N ALA A 822 -13.74 28.03 12.11
CA ALA A 822 -12.73 28.20 11.09
C ALA A 822 -12.84 29.58 10.42
N LEU A 823 -14.04 30.00 10.01
CA LEU A 823 -14.27 31.31 9.41
C LEU A 823 -13.92 32.45 10.38
N ALA A 824 -14.37 32.38 11.63
CA ALA A 824 -14.06 33.41 12.63
C ALA A 824 -12.55 33.56 12.87
N ALA A 825 -11.81 32.45 12.93
CA ALA A 825 -10.36 32.47 13.12
C ALA A 825 -9.62 33.12 11.94
N ILE A 826 -10.02 32.83 10.69
CA ILE A 826 -9.37 33.43 9.53
C ILE A 826 -9.77 34.90 9.32
N GLU A 827 -10.99 35.29 9.67
CA GLU A 827 -11.41 36.71 9.70
C GLU A 827 -10.54 37.49 10.69
N GLU A 828 -10.31 36.98 11.91
CA GLU A 828 -9.40 37.58 12.90
C GLU A 828 -7.96 37.66 12.38
N ALA A 829 -7.45 36.61 11.72
CA ALA A 829 -6.11 36.60 11.13
C ALA A 829 -5.94 37.66 10.03
N VAL A 830 -6.92 37.79 9.13
CA VAL A 830 -6.90 38.79 8.04
C VAL A 830 -6.98 40.21 8.59
N GLU A 831 -7.80 40.46 9.60
CA GLU A 831 -7.88 41.78 10.25
C GLU A 831 -6.52 42.19 10.84
N ILE A 832 -5.88 41.27 11.57
CA ILE A 832 -4.54 41.51 12.13
C ILE A 832 -3.51 41.75 11.01
N ARG A 833 -3.51 40.94 9.94
CA ARG A 833 -2.55 41.10 8.84
C ARG A 833 -2.78 42.39 8.06
N ARG A 834 -4.02 42.86 7.90
CA ARG A 834 -4.31 44.19 7.33
C ARG A 834 -3.70 45.31 8.19
N GLN A 835 -3.83 45.23 9.52
CA GLN A 835 -3.18 46.19 10.41
C GLN A 835 -1.65 46.16 10.24
N LEU A 836 -1.03 44.99 10.22
CA LEU A 836 0.42 44.83 10.04
C LEU A 836 0.92 45.36 8.68
N VAL A 837 0.14 45.18 7.61
CA VAL A 837 0.46 45.74 6.29
C VAL A 837 0.48 47.27 6.32
N THR A 838 -0.34 47.94 7.13
CA THR A 838 -0.27 49.42 7.25
C THR A 838 1.05 49.90 7.86
N GLU A 839 1.68 49.09 8.72
CA GLU A 839 2.96 49.42 9.35
C GLU A 839 4.16 49.06 8.47
N ASN A 840 4.13 47.87 7.86
CA ASN A 840 5.21 47.37 7.00
C ASN A 840 4.66 46.50 5.85
N PRO A 841 4.24 47.11 4.73
CA PRO A 841 3.66 46.38 3.61
C PRO A 841 4.59 45.30 3.04
N ALA A 842 5.88 45.61 2.92
CA ALA A 842 6.86 44.71 2.30
C ALA A 842 7.05 43.40 3.07
N ALA A 843 6.89 43.42 4.40
CA ALA A 843 7.05 42.23 5.24
C ALA A 843 5.78 41.41 5.43
N HIS A 844 4.59 41.97 5.16
CA HIS A 844 3.32 41.37 5.54
C HIS A 844 2.33 41.15 4.39
N ASN A 845 2.57 41.70 3.20
CA ASN A 845 1.68 41.53 2.05
C ASN A 845 1.49 40.05 1.67
N HIS A 846 2.56 39.23 1.65
CA HIS A 846 2.45 37.81 1.29
C HIS A 846 1.65 37.02 2.32
N TYR A 847 1.85 37.29 3.62
CA TYR A 847 1.03 36.71 4.67
C TYR A 847 -0.44 37.12 4.49
N LEU A 848 -0.73 38.40 4.23
CA LEU A 848 -2.11 38.85 4.01
C LEU A 848 -2.76 38.10 2.83
N ALA A 849 -2.07 38.01 1.68
CA ALA A 849 -2.57 37.30 0.51
C ALA A 849 -2.86 35.81 0.79
N ASN A 850 -1.97 35.12 1.52
CA ASN A 850 -2.20 33.73 1.92
C ASN A 850 -3.42 33.56 2.84
N SER A 851 -3.64 34.46 3.80
CA SER A 851 -4.85 34.41 4.62
C SER A 851 -6.11 34.79 3.85
N LEU A 852 -6.02 35.68 2.86
CA LEU A 852 -7.15 36.03 1.99
C LEU A 852 -7.56 34.85 1.08
N ASN A 853 -6.61 34.07 0.57
CA ASN A 853 -6.89 32.80 -0.11
C ASN A 853 -7.72 31.86 0.79
N ASN A 854 -7.25 31.64 2.02
CA ASN A 854 -7.94 30.79 2.99
C ASN A 854 -9.31 31.36 3.38
N LEU A 855 -9.42 32.68 3.57
CA LEU A 855 -10.68 33.37 3.84
C LEU A 855 -11.68 33.15 2.69
N SER A 856 -11.24 33.27 1.43
CA SER A 856 -12.08 33.01 0.26
C SER A 856 -12.65 31.58 0.28
N ILE A 857 -11.82 30.59 0.63
CA ILE A 857 -12.25 29.19 0.79
C ILE A 857 -13.33 29.07 1.88
N ARG A 858 -13.07 29.61 3.07
CA ARG A 858 -14.03 29.53 4.19
C ARG A 858 -15.33 30.29 3.93
N LEU A 859 -15.28 31.44 3.27
CA LEU A 859 -16.47 32.19 2.88
C LEU A 859 -17.32 31.40 1.86
N SER A 860 -16.68 30.77 0.88
CA SER A 860 -17.39 29.92 -0.08
C SER A 860 -17.99 28.68 0.58
N ASP A 861 -17.27 28.04 1.51
CA ASP A 861 -17.77 26.87 2.27
C ASP A 861 -19.00 27.19 3.13
N MET A 862 -19.18 28.48 3.45
CA MET A 862 -20.30 29.06 4.20
C MET A 862 -21.40 29.66 3.31
N GLY A 863 -21.28 29.53 1.98
CA GLY A 863 -22.28 30.02 1.04
C GLY A 863 -22.30 31.55 0.86
N ARG A 864 -21.16 32.22 1.03
CA ARG A 864 -20.97 33.67 0.82
C ARG A 864 -20.08 33.94 -0.41
N PRO A 865 -20.53 33.62 -1.64
CA PRO A 865 -19.66 33.59 -2.82
C PRO A 865 -19.15 34.97 -3.26
N ASP A 866 -19.93 36.04 -3.11
CA ASP A 866 -19.49 37.39 -3.50
C ASP A 866 -18.34 37.93 -2.62
N GLU A 867 -18.43 37.67 -1.31
CA GLU A 867 -17.37 38.02 -0.37
C GLU A 867 -16.13 37.14 -0.57
N ALA A 868 -16.35 35.86 -0.89
CA ALA A 868 -15.26 34.95 -1.26
C ALA A 868 -14.53 35.43 -2.52
N LEU A 869 -15.27 35.92 -3.52
CA LEU A 869 -14.71 36.49 -4.74
C LEU A 869 -13.88 37.75 -4.43
N THR A 870 -14.42 38.66 -3.63
CA THR A 870 -13.71 39.90 -3.23
C THR A 870 -12.38 39.58 -2.54
N ALA A 871 -12.38 38.60 -1.62
CA ALA A 871 -11.16 38.20 -0.90
C ALA A 871 -10.09 37.60 -1.84
N ILE A 872 -10.49 36.79 -2.82
CA ILE A 872 -9.54 36.17 -3.74
C ILE A 872 -9.00 37.14 -4.79
N GLU A 873 -9.81 38.10 -5.25
CA GLU A 873 -9.37 39.20 -6.12
C GLU A 873 -8.28 40.04 -5.41
N GLU A 874 -8.50 40.40 -4.13
CA GLU A 874 -7.50 41.11 -3.33
C GLU A 874 -6.19 40.29 -3.19
N ALA A 875 -6.29 38.97 -2.97
CA ALA A 875 -5.12 38.09 -2.89
C ALA A 875 -4.33 38.03 -4.21
N VAL A 876 -5.03 37.89 -5.35
CA VAL A 876 -4.41 37.89 -6.69
C VAL A 876 -3.71 39.23 -6.96
N ASP A 877 -4.33 40.36 -6.62
CA ASP A 877 -3.73 41.69 -6.82
C ASP A 877 -2.46 41.89 -5.99
N ILE A 878 -2.44 41.37 -4.75
CA ILE A 878 -1.23 41.38 -3.92
C ILE A 878 -0.16 40.48 -4.54
N HIS A 879 -0.48 39.24 -4.91
CA HIS A 879 0.48 38.31 -5.51
C HIS A 879 1.00 38.78 -6.88
N ARG A 880 0.18 39.45 -7.71
CA ARG A 880 0.64 40.09 -8.96
C ARG A 880 1.69 41.14 -8.66
N ARG A 881 1.46 42.03 -7.68
CA ARG A 881 2.45 43.05 -7.28
C ARG A 881 3.73 42.43 -6.73
N LEU A 882 3.62 41.43 -5.86
CA LEU A 882 4.77 40.73 -5.30
C LEU A 882 5.59 39.99 -6.37
N THR A 883 4.93 39.43 -7.39
CA THR A 883 5.60 38.77 -8.51
C THR A 883 6.40 39.75 -9.37
N LEU A 884 5.97 41.02 -9.48
CA LEU A 884 6.75 42.06 -10.17
C LEU A 884 8.04 42.40 -9.42
N GLU A 885 8.02 42.33 -8.09
CA GLU A 885 9.17 42.64 -7.23
C GLU A 885 10.12 41.45 -7.08
N GLN A 886 9.58 40.24 -6.87
CA GLN A 886 10.34 39.01 -6.63
C GLN A 886 9.70 37.82 -7.40
N PRO A 887 9.91 37.72 -8.72
CA PRO A 887 9.25 36.72 -9.55
C PRO A 887 9.48 35.29 -9.07
N VAL A 888 10.72 34.92 -8.73
CA VAL A 888 11.08 33.54 -8.34
C VAL A 888 10.35 33.10 -7.06
N ALA A 889 10.10 34.02 -6.13
CA ALA A 889 9.48 33.70 -4.85
C ALA A 889 7.96 33.53 -4.95
N TYR A 890 7.27 34.44 -5.65
CA TYR A 890 5.81 34.56 -5.56
C TYR A 890 5.03 34.12 -6.81
N THR A 891 5.73 33.78 -7.91
CA THR A 891 5.07 33.21 -9.10
C THR A 891 4.24 31.95 -8.79
N PRO A 892 4.70 31.00 -7.93
CA PRO A 892 3.88 29.86 -7.53
C PRO A 892 2.61 30.25 -6.77
N ASP A 893 2.71 31.21 -5.84
CA ASP A 893 1.58 31.69 -5.04
C ASP A 893 0.54 32.41 -5.89
N LEU A 894 0.98 33.18 -6.89
CA LEU A 894 0.09 33.80 -7.87
C LEU A 894 -0.71 32.75 -8.65
N ALA A 895 -0.07 31.68 -9.12
CA ALA A 895 -0.76 30.62 -9.84
C ALA A 895 -1.80 29.89 -8.97
N MET A 896 -1.50 29.68 -7.68
CA MET A 896 -2.47 29.14 -6.72
C MET A 896 -3.68 30.07 -6.55
N SER A 897 -3.45 31.36 -6.31
CA SER A 897 -4.54 32.35 -6.17
C SER A 897 -5.39 32.47 -7.43
N LEU A 898 -4.78 32.44 -8.62
CA LEU A 898 -5.50 32.46 -9.90
C LEU A 898 -6.39 31.22 -10.11
N GLY A 899 -5.92 30.04 -9.72
CA GLY A 899 -6.75 28.82 -9.76
C GLY A 899 -7.96 28.92 -8.82
N ASN A 900 -7.76 29.46 -7.62
CA ASN A 900 -8.86 29.71 -6.69
C ASN A 900 -9.82 30.79 -7.22
N LEU A 901 -9.31 31.85 -7.84
CA LEU A 901 -10.12 32.91 -8.47
C LEU A 901 -11.01 32.32 -9.56
N SER A 902 -10.43 31.48 -10.44
CA SER A 902 -11.17 30.78 -11.48
C SER A 902 -12.34 29.97 -10.92
N ASN A 903 -12.09 29.19 -9.86
CA ASN A 903 -13.15 28.41 -9.19
C ASN A 903 -14.28 29.30 -8.63
N ARG A 904 -13.95 30.48 -8.07
CA ARG A 904 -14.98 31.42 -7.58
C ARG A 904 -15.78 32.05 -8.71
N LEU A 905 -15.11 32.45 -9.79
CA LEU A 905 -15.75 33.04 -10.97
C LEU A 905 -16.68 32.02 -11.65
N SER A 906 -16.23 30.77 -11.81
CA SER A 906 -17.04 29.70 -12.39
C SER A 906 -18.28 29.40 -11.54
N TYR A 907 -18.18 29.40 -10.20
CA TYR A 907 -19.33 29.25 -9.31
C TYR A 907 -20.38 30.37 -9.43
N LEU A 908 -19.96 31.56 -9.87
CA LEU A 908 -20.81 32.73 -10.11
C LEU A 908 -21.24 32.86 -11.59
N ASP A 909 -21.09 31.79 -12.39
CA ASP A 909 -21.41 31.73 -13.82
C ASP A 909 -20.66 32.77 -14.69
N ARG A 910 -19.50 33.26 -14.23
CA ARG A 910 -18.61 34.16 -14.99
C ARG A 910 -17.54 33.36 -15.74
N GLN A 911 -18.00 32.53 -16.68
CA GLN A 911 -17.18 31.48 -17.29
C GLN A 911 -15.96 32.01 -18.09
N GLU A 912 -16.11 33.12 -18.84
CA GLU A 912 -14.99 33.69 -19.60
C GLU A 912 -13.87 34.22 -18.70
N GLU A 913 -14.20 34.92 -17.61
CA GLU A 913 -13.21 35.44 -16.67
C GLU A 913 -12.57 34.31 -15.85
N ALA A 914 -13.36 33.28 -15.52
CA ALA A 914 -12.83 32.07 -14.91
C ALA A 914 -11.78 31.41 -15.80
N LEU A 915 -12.02 31.40 -17.12
CA LEU A 915 -11.14 30.78 -18.10
C LEU A 915 -9.82 31.53 -18.21
N GLU A 916 -9.88 32.87 -18.31
CA GLU A 916 -8.69 33.71 -18.34
C GLU A 916 -7.78 33.46 -17.12
N ALA A 917 -8.38 33.38 -15.92
CA ALA A 917 -7.64 33.15 -14.68
C ALA A 917 -6.95 31.77 -14.66
N ILE A 918 -7.64 30.69 -15.03
CA ILE A 918 -7.04 29.33 -15.01
C ILE A 918 -6.03 29.12 -16.13
N GLU A 919 -6.23 29.71 -17.31
CA GLU A 919 -5.25 29.67 -18.40
C GLU A 919 -3.94 30.38 -18.00
N GLU A 920 -4.02 31.52 -17.30
CA GLU A 920 -2.86 32.20 -16.74
C GLU A 920 -2.15 31.31 -15.69
N ALA A 921 -2.91 30.68 -14.79
CA ALA A 921 -2.36 29.76 -13.80
C ALA A 921 -1.64 28.55 -14.44
N VAL A 922 -2.24 27.91 -15.45
CA VAL A 922 -1.64 26.80 -16.21
C VAL A 922 -0.36 27.25 -16.91
N LYS A 923 -0.38 28.43 -17.55
CA LYS A 923 0.80 28.98 -18.22
C LYS A 923 1.96 29.17 -17.24
N ILE A 924 1.68 29.73 -16.07
CA ILE A 924 2.68 29.90 -15.00
C ILE A 924 3.20 28.53 -14.53
N ARG A 925 2.32 27.57 -14.24
CA ARG A 925 2.70 26.23 -13.77
C ARG A 925 3.51 25.46 -14.81
N ARG A 926 3.23 25.60 -16.11
CA ARG A 926 4.06 25.05 -17.19
C ARG A 926 5.46 25.65 -17.21
N GLN A 927 5.60 26.96 -17.03
CA GLN A 927 6.91 27.61 -16.93
C GLN A 927 7.70 27.08 -15.73
N LEU A 928 7.08 27.06 -14.54
CA LEU A 928 7.71 26.53 -13.33
C LEU A 928 8.11 25.05 -13.47
N THR A 929 7.27 24.25 -14.11
CA THR A 929 7.53 22.83 -14.39
C THR A 929 8.72 22.64 -15.33
N SER A 930 8.90 23.51 -16.33
CA SER A 930 10.06 23.43 -17.23
C SER A 930 11.39 23.65 -16.51
N GLU A 931 11.38 24.42 -15.40
CA GLU A 931 12.56 24.69 -14.57
C GLU A 931 12.75 23.64 -13.46
N ARG A 932 11.65 23.20 -12.82
CA ARG A 932 11.66 22.24 -11.70
C ARG A 932 10.48 21.25 -11.81
N PRO A 933 10.57 20.22 -12.67
CA PRO A 933 9.45 19.32 -12.93
C PRO A 933 8.91 18.60 -11.69
N VAL A 934 9.80 18.09 -10.84
CA VAL A 934 9.43 17.31 -9.64
C VAL A 934 8.61 18.16 -8.65
N ALA A 935 8.91 19.46 -8.54
CA ALA A 935 8.25 20.33 -7.57
C ALA A 935 6.87 20.81 -8.03
N TYR A 936 6.66 21.01 -9.34
CA TYR A 936 5.49 21.72 -9.85
C TYR A 936 4.56 20.88 -10.75
N ASN A 937 4.96 19.67 -11.16
CA ASN A 937 4.08 18.73 -11.85
C ASN A 937 2.74 18.48 -11.14
N PRO A 938 2.69 18.25 -9.81
CA PRO A 938 1.42 18.00 -9.12
C PRO A 938 0.45 19.17 -9.27
N ALA A 939 0.93 20.39 -8.99
CA ALA A 939 0.13 21.59 -9.16
C ALA A 939 -0.29 21.77 -10.64
N LEU A 940 0.58 21.50 -11.62
CA LEU A 940 0.19 21.60 -13.02
C LEU A 940 -0.99 20.66 -13.35
N ALA A 941 -0.97 19.41 -12.87
CA ALA A 941 -2.05 18.46 -13.07
C ALA A 941 -3.39 18.93 -12.46
N ASP A 942 -3.36 19.53 -11.28
CA ASP A 942 -4.56 20.08 -10.64
C ASP A 942 -5.16 21.25 -11.45
N SER A 943 -4.31 22.16 -11.93
CA SER A 943 -4.76 23.30 -12.75
C SER A 943 -5.33 22.84 -14.09
N LEU A 944 -4.70 21.86 -14.73
CA LEU A 944 -5.18 21.28 -15.99
C LEU A 944 -6.52 20.55 -15.78
N SER A 945 -6.67 19.85 -14.65
CA SER A 945 -7.93 19.22 -14.28
C SER A 945 -9.05 20.24 -14.12
N ASN A 946 -8.80 21.37 -13.45
CA ASN A 946 -9.80 22.44 -13.32
C ASN A 946 -10.10 23.13 -14.66
N LEU A 947 -9.07 23.39 -15.48
CA LEU A 947 -9.23 23.92 -16.83
C LEU A 947 -10.12 23.01 -17.69
N SER A 948 -9.95 21.69 -17.59
CA SER A 948 -10.75 20.74 -18.37
C SER A 948 -12.24 20.79 -18.03
N ILE A 949 -12.58 20.91 -16.74
CA ILE A 949 -13.97 21.00 -16.29
C ILE A 949 -14.61 22.26 -16.88
N LEU A 950 -13.93 23.40 -16.76
CA LEU A 950 -14.42 24.67 -17.25
C LEU A 950 -14.60 24.68 -18.78
N LEU A 951 -13.64 24.11 -19.51
CA LEU A 951 -13.76 23.97 -20.97
C LEU A 951 -14.92 23.05 -21.37
N SER A 952 -15.19 21.97 -20.63
CA SER A 952 -16.34 21.10 -20.88
C SER A 952 -17.66 21.83 -20.67
N ASP A 953 -17.79 22.58 -19.56
CA ASP A 953 -18.98 23.37 -19.24
C ASP A 953 -19.28 24.45 -20.31
N MET A 954 -18.23 24.99 -20.95
CA MET A 954 -18.35 25.91 -22.09
C MET A 954 -18.58 25.22 -23.44
N GLY A 955 -18.63 23.88 -23.49
CA GLY A 955 -18.82 23.10 -24.72
C GLY A 955 -17.57 22.97 -25.60
N ARG A 956 -16.38 23.35 -25.11
CA ARG A 956 -15.09 23.25 -25.83
C ARG A 956 -14.45 21.87 -25.61
N GLN A 957 -15.15 20.84 -26.07
CA GLN A 957 -14.88 19.43 -25.74
C GLN A 957 -13.47 18.94 -26.10
N ASP A 958 -12.96 19.28 -27.29
CA ASP A 958 -11.62 18.84 -27.73
C ASP A 958 -10.50 19.43 -26.84
N GLU A 959 -10.66 20.67 -26.40
CA GLU A 959 -9.68 21.35 -25.54
C GLU A 959 -9.76 20.86 -24.09
N ALA A 960 -10.98 20.58 -23.61
CA ALA A 960 -11.21 19.95 -22.31
C ALA A 960 -10.51 18.58 -22.24
N LEU A 961 -10.71 17.75 -23.27
CA LEU A 961 -10.08 16.44 -23.37
C LEU A 961 -8.54 16.54 -23.37
N ALA A 962 -7.98 17.44 -24.17
CA ALA A 962 -6.52 17.62 -24.23
C ALA A 962 -5.92 18.02 -22.86
N ALA A 963 -6.60 18.91 -22.13
CA ALA A 963 -6.16 19.33 -20.80
C ALA A 963 -6.20 18.19 -19.78
N ILE A 964 -7.28 17.38 -19.76
CA ILE A 964 -7.40 16.30 -18.78
C ILE A 964 -6.52 15.08 -19.12
N GLU A 965 -6.27 14.80 -20.39
CA GLU A 965 -5.31 13.76 -20.80
C GLU A 965 -3.89 14.10 -20.32
N GLU A 966 -3.45 15.36 -20.46
CA GLU A 966 -2.17 15.84 -19.92
C GLU A 966 -2.13 15.72 -18.38
N ALA A 967 -3.21 16.09 -17.69
CA ALA A 967 -3.30 15.94 -16.23
C ALA A 967 -3.20 14.48 -15.79
N VAL A 968 -3.89 13.56 -16.46
CA VAL A 968 -3.83 12.11 -16.17
C VAL A 968 -2.44 11.56 -16.44
N GLU A 969 -1.76 11.98 -17.52
CA GLU A 969 -0.39 11.54 -17.81
C GLU A 969 0.58 11.96 -16.70
N ILE A 970 0.51 13.23 -16.27
CA ILE A 970 1.33 13.75 -15.18
C ILE A 970 1.01 12.99 -13.88
N SER A 971 -0.27 12.89 -13.50
CA SER A 971 -0.70 12.19 -12.29
C SER A 971 -0.33 10.71 -12.30
N ARG A 972 -0.36 10.02 -13.46
CA ARG A 972 0.03 8.62 -13.59
C ARG A 972 1.53 8.46 -13.38
N ARG A 973 2.35 9.34 -13.95
CA ARG A 973 3.81 9.34 -13.71
C ARG A 973 4.13 9.59 -12.23
N LEU A 974 3.48 10.58 -11.62
CA LEU A 974 3.64 10.89 -10.20
C LEU A 974 3.20 9.72 -9.32
N ALA A 975 2.09 9.06 -9.63
CA ALA A 975 1.61 7.88 -8.90
C ALA A 975 2.53 6.66 -9.05
N VAL A 976 3.27 6.53 -10.16
CA VAL A 976 4.32 5.49 -10.30
C VAL A 976 5.55 5.81 -9.46
N GLU A 977 5.97 7.08 -9.44
CA GLU A 977 7.13 7.52 -8.66
C GLU A 977 6.86 7.48 -7.16
N ARG A 978 5.66 7.92 -6.73
CA ARG A 978 5.22 8.00 -5.32
C ARG A 978 3.72 7.67 -5.18
N PRO A 979 3.35 6.38 -5.10
CA PRO A 979 1.95 5.95 -5.07
C PRO A 979 1.12 6.56 -3.93
N GLY A 980 1.66 6.58 -2.70
CA GLY A 980 0.93 7.05 -1.52
C GLY A 980 0.48 8.50 -1.59
N ALA A 981 1.29 9.38 -2.19
CA ALA A 981 0.98 10.81 -2.29
C ALA A 981 0.05 11.15 -3.46
N TYR A 982 0.21 10.49 -4.62
CA TYR A 982 -0.39 10.97 -5.87
C TYR A 982 -1.49 10.08 -6.46
N THR A 983 -1.70 8.87 -5.95
CA THR A 983 -2.85 8.04 -6.34
C THR A 983 -4.22 8.70 -6.11
N PRO A 984 -4.47 9.49 -5.04
CA PRO A 984 -5.76 10.19 -4.89
C PRO A 984 -6.01 11.20 -6.02
N GLY A 985 -4.98 11.96 -6.40
CA GLY A 985 -5.03 12.92 -7.50
C GLY A 985 -5.25 12.25 -8.85
N LEU A 986 -4.57 11.11 -9.10
CA LEU A 986 -4.80 10.30 -10.30
C LEU A 986 -6.26 9.85 -10.42
N ALA A 987 -6.85 9.33 -9.34
CA ALA A 987 -8.25 8.91 -9.34
C ALA A 987 -9.22 10.08 -9.63
N GLN A 988 -8.90 11.28 -9.13
CA GLN A 988 -9.69 12.48 -9.43
C GLN A 988 -9.58 12.87 -10.91
N SER A 989 -8.36 12.92 -11.47
CA SER A 989 -8.17 13.24 -12.90
C SER A 989 -8.84 12.20 -13.81
N LEU A 990 -8.80 10.91 -13.45
CA LEU A 990 -9.48 9.83 -14.20
C LEU A 990 -11.01 9.97 -14.18
N ASN A 991 -11.60 10.36 -13.04
CA ASN A 991 -13.03 10.68 -12.98
C ASN A 991 -13.41 11.84 -13.92
N ASN A 992 -12.59 12.89 -13.95
CA ASN A 992 -12.84 14.03 -14.83
C ASN A 992 -12.64 13.66 -16.31
N LEU A 993 -11.65 12.81 -16.61
CA LEU A 993 -11.45 12.26 -17.95
C LEU A 993 -12.67 11.45 -18.39
N SER A 994 -13.23 10.62 -17.49
CA SER A 994 -14.46 9.88 -17.75
C SER A 994 -15.64 10.79 -18.10
N ASN A 995 -15.79 11.91 -17.39
CA ASN A 995 -16.84 12.87 -17.69
C ASN A 995 -16.64 13.52 -19.07
N CYS A 996 -15.45 14.03 -19.38
CA CYS A 996 -15.15 14.64 -20.68
C CYS A 996 -15.38 13.66 -21.85
N LEU A 997 -14.91 12.41 -21.71
CA LEU A 997 -15.11 11.37 -22.73
C LEU A 997 -16.60 11.04 -22.94
N SER A 998 -17.39 11.03 -21.87
CA SER A 998 -18.83 10.82 -21.97
C SER A 998 -19.54 11.96 -22.70
N ASP A 999 -19.18 13.21 -22.42
CA ASP A 999 -19.79 14.39 -23.05
C ASP A 999 -19.52 14.41 -24.57
N MET A 1000 -18.40 13.81 -25.00
CA MET A 1000 -18.06 13.56 -26.40
C MET A 1000 -18.73 12.32 -27.01
N GLY A 1001 -19.49 11.55 -26.24
CA GLY A 1001 -20.11 10.30 -26.69
C GLY A 1001 -19.18 9.09 -26.77
N ARG A 1002 -17.95 9.17 -26.23
CA ARG A 1002 -16.95 8.09 -26.19
C ARG A 1002 -17.18 7.17 -24.98
N GLN A 1003 -18.36 6.56 -24.91
CA GLN A 1003 -18.86 5.88 -23.71
C GLN A 1003 -17.98 4.72 -23.20
N SER A 1004 -17.40 3.92 -24.12
CA SER A 1004 -16.54 2.80 -23.72
C SER A 1004 -15.24 3.26 -23.05
N GLU A 1005 -14.64 4.36 -23.53
CA GLU A 1005 -13.40 4.90 -22.95
C GLU A 1005 -13.68 5.62 -21.64
N ALA A 1006 -14.81 6.32 -21.56
CA ALA A 1006 -15.29 6.92 -20.32
C ALA A 1006 -15.45 5.88 -19.22
N LEU A 1007 -16.00 4.70 -19.55
CA LEU A 1007 -16.19 3.62 -18.58
C LEU A 1007 -14.87 3.08 -18.03
N VAL A 1008 -13.86 2.88 -18.90
CA VAL A 1008 -12.53 2.41 -18.48
C VAL A 1008 -11.89 3.37 -17.48
N ALA A 1009 -11.96 4.68 -17.75
CA ALA A 1009 -11.36 5.68 -16.87
C ALA A 1009 -12.00 5.70 -15.46
N VAL A 1010 -13.33 5.58 -15.36
CA VAL A 1010 -14.01 5.57 -14.05
C VAL A 1010 -13.87 4.24 -13.31
N GLU A 1011 -13.80 3.11 -14.02
CA GLU A 1011 -13.49 1.80 -13.42
C GLU A 1011 -12.11 1.84 -12.73
N GLU A 1012 -11.09 2.40 -13.38
CA GLU A 1012 -9.76 2.60 -12.79
C GLU A 1012 -9.80 3.56 -11.59
N ALA A 1013 -10.55 4.67 -11.69
CA ALA A 1013 -10.71 5.62 -10.58
C ALA A 1013 -11.37 4.96 -9.34
N VAL A 1014 -12.41 4.16 -9.54
CA VAL A 1014 -13.09 3.42 -8.45
C VAL A 1014 -12.17 2.38 -7.84
N GLU A 1015 -11.37 1.66 -8.64
CA GLU A 1015 -10.39 0.70 -8.12
C GLU A 1015 -9.37 1.39 -7.21
N ILE A 1016 -8.79 2.51 -7.67
CA ILE A 1016 -7.87 3.31 -6.86
C ILE A 1016 -8.56 3.80 -5.58
N ARG A 1017 -9.80 4.32 -5.66
CA ARG A 1017 -10.53 4.80 -4.47
C ARG A 1017 -10.87 3.69 -3.50
N ARG A 1018 -11.17 2.47 -3.97
CA ARG A 1018 -11.35 1.29 -3.09
C ARG A 1018 -10.05 0.94 -2.37
N GLN A 1019 -8.91 0.95 -3.08
CA GLN A 1019 -7.59 0.75 -2.46
C GLN A 1019 -7.30 1.82 -1.40
N LEU A 1020 -7.60 3.09 -1.68
CA LEU A 1020 -7.41 4.18 -0.73
C LEU A 1020 -8.33 4.09 0.49
N VAL A 1021 -9.61 3.76 0.30
CA VAL A 1021 -10.57 3.53 1.40
C VAL A 1021 -10.14 2.36 2.28
N SER A 1022 -9.51 1.31 1.72
CA SER A 1022 -8.96 0.21 2.53
C SER A 1022 -7.80 0.61 3.43
N GLN A 1023 -7.16 1.76 3.19
CA GLN A 1023 -6.04 2.27 3.99
C GLN A 1023 -6.48 3.38 4.94
N GLN A 1024 -7.35 4.28 4.47
CA GLN A 1024 -7.86 5.43 5.22
C GLN A 1024 -9.36 5.64 4.92
N PRO A 1025 -10.25 4.86 5.54
CA PRO A 1025 -11.68 4.93 5.26
C PRO A 1025 -12.27 6.32 5.51
N ALA A 1026 -11.93 6.93 6.65
CA ALA A 1026 -12.44 8.24 7.04
C ALA A 1026 -12.07 9.35 6.04
N THR A 1027 -10.92 9.23 5.39
CA THR A 1027 -10.42 10.22 4.41
C THR A 1027 -11.13 10.07 3.07
N TYR A 1028 -11.27 8.84 2.56
CA TYR A 1028 -11.59 8.62 1.14
C TYR A 1028 -12.99 8.06 0.85
N MET A 1029 -13.81 7.75 1.87
CA MET A 1029 -15.19 7.24 1.68
C MET A 1029 -16.03 8.17 0.81
N THR A 1030 -15.94 9.49 1.02
CA THR A 1030 -16.72 10.49 0.26
C THR A 1030 -16.38 10.47 -1.23
N ASP A 1031 -15.10 10.26 -1.55
CA ASP A 1031 -14.62 10.27 -2.93
C ASP A 1031 -14.91 8.94 -3.65
N LEU A 1032 -14.90 7.82 -2.92
CA LEU A 1032 -15.38 6.54 -3.44
C LEU A 1032 -16.86 6.63 -3.82
N ALA A 1033 -17.71 7.18 -2.95
CA ALA A 1033 -19.13 7.38 -3.25
C ALA A 1033 -19.34 8.24 -4.51
N HIS A 1034 -18.56 9.30 -4.68
CA HIS A 1034 -18.60 10.11 -5.90
C HIS A 1034 -18.26 9.28 -7.15
N SER A 1035 -17.16 8.55 -7.10
CA SER A 1035 -16.68 7.73 -8.23
C SER A 1035 -17.67 6.63 -8.59
N LEU A 1036 -18.32 6.02 -7.60
CA LEU A 1036 -19.38 5.02 -7.78
C LEU A 1036 -20.62 5.59 -8.49
N SER A 1037 -21.04 6.82 -8.15
CA SER A 1037 -22.13 7.49 -8.85
C SER A 1037 -21.81 7.73 -10.33
N ASN A 1038 -20.57 8.14 -10.64
CA ASN A 1038 -20.12 8.31 -12.02
C ASN A 1038 -20.03 6.96 -12.74
N LEU A 1039 -19.51 5.92 -12.08
CA LEU A 1039 -19.45 4.55 -12.61
C LEU A 1039 -20.86 4.04 -12.97
N SER A 1040 -21.85 4.24 -12.09
CA SER A 1040 -23.24 3.91 -12.36
C SER A 1040 -23.76 4.57 -13.64
N ASN A 1041 -23.49 5.86 -13.82
CA ASN A 1041 -23.92 6.58 -15.02
C ASN A 1041 -23.25 6.00 -16.27
N ARG A 1042 -21.93 5.82 -16.25
CA ARG A 1042 -21.18 5.24 -17.38
C ARG A 1042 -21.63 3.81 -17.71
N LEU A 1043 -21.89 2.98 -16.71
CA LEU A 1043 -22.41 1.61 -16.89
C LEU A 1043 -23.79 1.62 -17.55
N SER A 1044 -24.66 2.56 -17.16
CA SER A 1044 -25.95 2.73 -17.85
C SER A 1044 -25.78 3.21 -19.29
N ASP A 1045 -24.87 4.14 -19.55
CA ASP A 1045 -24.64 4.72 -20.89
C ASP A 1045 -24.25 3.61 -21.90
N VAL A 1046 -23.58 2.55 -21.44
CA VAL A 1046 -23.24 1.35 -22.25
C VAL A 1046 -24.25 0.20 -22.13
N GLY A 1047 -25.36 0.39 -21.43
CA GLY A 1047 -26.44 -0.60 -21.28
C GLY A 1047 -26.22 -1.70 -20.22
N ARG A 1048 -25.21 -1.59 -19.35
CA ARG A 1048 -24.93 -2.53 -18.25
C ARG A 1048 -25.78 -2.21 -17.01
N GLN A 1049 -27.11 -2.30 -17.14
CA GLN A 1049 -28.07 -1.77 -16.16
C GLN A 1049 -27.99 -2.40 -14.74
N ILE A 1050 -27.73 -3.71 -14.65
CA ILE A 1050 -27.62 -4.39 -13.35
C ILE A 1050 -26.39 -3.90 -12.57
N GLU A 1051 -25.27 -3.73 -13.26
CA GLU A 1051 -24.02 -3.27 -12.66
C GLU A 1051 -24.10 -1.79 -12.30
N ALA A 1052 -24.78 -0.99 -13.13
CA ALA A 1052 -25.08 0.40 -12.83
C ALA A 1052 -25.89 0.54 -11.53
N LEU A 1053 -26.94 -0.29 -11.37
CA LEU A 1053 -27.73 -0.35 -10.14
C LEU A 1053 -26.85 -0.69 -8.93
N SER A 1054 -26.02 -1.74 -9.02
CA SER A 1054 -25.14 -2.15 -7.93
C SER A 1054 -24.17 -1.05 -7.50
N ALA A 1055 -23.60 -0.30 -8.46
CA ALA A 1055 -22.65 0.78 -8.16
C ALA A 1055 -23.33 1.95 -7.43
N ILE A 1056 -24.54 2.36 -7.86
CA ILE A 1056 -25.26 3.46 -7.19
C ILE A 1056 -25.82 3.05 -5.83
N GLU A 1057 -26.25 1.80 -5.65
CA GLU A 1057 -26.66 1.28 -4.34
C GLU A 1057 -25.52 1.36 -3.31
N GLU A 1058 -24.30 0.95 -3.68
CA GLU A 1058 -23.11 1.09 -2.85
C GLU A 1058 -22.83 2.58 -2.53
N GLY A 1059 -22.90 3.46 -3.53
CA GLY A 1059 -22.71 4.91 -3.36
C GLY A 1059 -23.73 5.53 -2.39
N VAL A 1060 -25.02 5.17 -2.52
CA VAL A 1060 -26.10 5.63 -1.64
C VAL A 1060 -25.92 5.10 -0.22
N GLU A 1061 -25.49 3.85 -0.03
CA GLU A 1061 -25.22 3.29 1.30
C GLU A 1061 -24.11 4.06 2.02
N ILE A 1062 -23.02 4.38 1.32
CA ILE A 1062 -21.93 5.20 1.86
C ILE A 1062 -22.46 6.59 2.21
N ARG A 1063 -23.19 7.25 1.30
CA ARG A 1063 -23.74 8.59 1.54
C ARG A 1063 -24.76 8.63 2.67
N ARG A 1064 -25.59 7.61 2.84
CA ARG A 1064 -26.54 7.52 3.97
C ARG A 1064 -25.80 7.47 5.29
N ARG A 1065 -24.75 6.65 5.41
CA ARG A 1065 -23.92 6.59 6.63
C ARG A 1065 -23.31 7.96 6.96
N LEU A 1066 -22.69 8.60 5.96
CA LEU A 1066 -22.10 9.93 6.12
C LEU A 1066 -23.13 11.01 6.47
N ALA A 1067 -24.33 10.96 5.86
CA ALA A 1067 -25.40 11.91 6.14
C ALA A 1067 -26.03 11.75 7.53
N VAL A 1068 -25.98 10.56 8.14
CA VAL A 1068 -26.38 10.37 9.55
C VAL A 1068 -25.42 11.10 10.49
N GLU A 1069 -24.13 11.06 10.21
CA GLU A 1069 -23.09 11.71 11.01
C GLU A 1069 -23.05 13.23 10.78
N GLN A 1070 -23.14 13.66 9.52
CA GLN A 1070 -23.06 15.06 9.12
C GLN A 1070 -24.12 15.40 8.05
N PRO A 1071 -25.38 15.60 8.45
CA PRO A 1071 -26.47 15.85 7.49
C PRO A 1071 -26.24 17.12 6.65
N ALA A 1072 -25.70 18.17 7.28
CA ALA A 1072 -25.50 19.46 6.62
C ALA A 1072 -24.48 19.40 5.47
N THR A 1073 -23.53 18.46 5.49
CA THR A 1073 -22.48 18.33 4.47
C THR A 1073 -22.84 17.34 3.38
N HIS A 1074 -23.62 16.29 3.69
CA HIS A 1074 -23.82 15.16 2.78
C HIS A 1074 -25.24 14.99 2.23
N ASN A 1075 -26.26 15.65 2.80
CA ASN A 1075 -27.65 15.52 2.32
C ASN A 1075 -27.82 15.92 0.86
N ARG A 1076 -27.04 16.91 0.36
CA ARG A 1076 -27.08 17.33 -1.04
C ARG A 1076 -26.68 16.18 -1.97
N GLN A 1077 -25.56 15.54 -1.69
CA GLN A 1077 -25.03 14.48 -2.54
C GLN A 1077 -25.87 13.20 -2.39
N LEU A 1078 -26.36 12.91 -1.18
CA LEU A 1078 -27.31 11.82 -0.96
C LEU A 1078 -28.59 12.00 -1.79
N ALA A 1079 -29.17 13.22 -1.83
CA ALA A 1079 -30.35 13.50 -2.66
C ALA A 1079 -30.09 13.21 -4.15
N ARG A 1080 -28.92 13.61 -4.65
CA ARG A 1080 -28.51 13.35 -6.05
C ARG A 1080 -28.30 11.87 -6.33
N ASP A 1081 -27.65 11.15 -5.42
CA ASP A 1081 -27.38 9.72 -5.60
C ASP A 1081 -28.68 8.90 -5.51
N LEU A 1082 -29.63 9.30 -4.65
CA LEU A 1082 -30.99 8.73 -4.60
C LEU A 1082 -31.80 9.02 -5.86
N TYR A 1083 -31.65 10.21 -6.45
CA TYR A 1083 -32.24 10.52 -7.76
C TYR A 1083 -31.70 9.57 -8.83
N ASN A 1084 -30.37 9.39 -8.92
CA ASN A 1084 -29.76 8.45 -9.85
C ASN A 1084 -30.20 7.01 -9.59
N LEU A 1085 -30.27 6.57 -8.32
CA LEU A 1085 -30.77 5.26 -7.93
C LEU A 1085 -32.20 5.03 -8.45
N SER A 1086 -33.07 6.03 -8.33
CA SER A 1086 -34.44 5.93 -8.83
C SER A 1086 -34.51 5.71 -10.35
N LEU A 1087 -33.63 6.36 -11.11
CA LEU A 1087 -33.54 6.17 -12.55
C LEU A 1087 -33.12 4.73 -12.88
N ARG A 1088 -32.07 4.20 -12.22
CA ARG A 1088 -31.61 2.82 -12.43
C ARG A 1088 -32.65 1.77 -12.08
N LEU A 1089 -33.36 1.97 -10.96
CA LEU A 1089 -34.47 1.10 -10.57
C LEU A 1089 -35.62 1.15 -11.59
N SER A 1090 -35.95 2.33 -12.10
CA SER A 1090 -36.99 2.49 -13.13
C SER A 1090 -36.60 1.83 -14.45
N ASP A 1091 -35.33 1.93 -14.88
CA ASP A 1091 -34.81 1.30 -16.10
C ASP A 1091 -34.94 -0.23 -16.07
N LEU A 1092 -34.87 -0.83 -14.88
CA LEU A 1092 -35.03 -2.26 -14.64
C LEU A 1092 -36.48 -2.69 -14.30
N GLY A 1093 -37.43 -1.74 -14.27
CA GLY A 1093 -38.85 -2.02 -13.97
C GLY A 1093 -39.18 -2.17 -12.48
N HIS A 1094 -38.26 -1.83 -11.58
CA HIS A 1094 -38.46 -1.82 -10.13
C HIS A 1094 -39.21 -0.54 -9.69
N HIS A 1095 -40.41 -0.33 -10.22
CA HIS A 1095 -41.15 0.94 -10.10
C HIS A 1095 -41.47 1.34 -8.65
N LEU A 1096 -41.71 0.36 -7.76
CA LEU A 1096 -41.98 0.65 -6.34
C LEU A 1096 -40.75 1.20 -5.64
N ASP A 1097 -39.61 0.53 -5.78
CA ASP A 1097 -38.34 0.95 -5.16
C ASP A 1097 -37.85 2.28 -5.75
N ALA A 1098 -38.04 2.48 -7.07
CA ALA A 1098 -37.75 3.74 -7.75
C ALA A 1098 -38.54 4.90 -7.14
N VAL A 1099 -39.84 4.69 -6.88
CA VAL A 1099 -40.71 5.68 -6.23
C VAL A 1099 -40.27 6.00 -4.80
N LEU A 1100 -39.83 5.00 -4.03
CA LEU A 1100 -39.31 5.24 -2.67
C LEU A 1100 -38.01 6.06 -2.68
N ALA A 1101 -37.09 5.74 -3.59
CA ALA A 1101 -35.81 6.46 -3.71
C ALA A 1101 -36.02 7.92 -4.14
N ILE A 1102 -36.87 8.17 -5.14
CA ILE A 1102 -37.14 9.54 -5.61
C ILE A 1102 -37.93 10.36 -4.59
N GLU A 1103 -38.85 9.75 -3.83
CA GLU A 1103 -39.55 10.42 -2.75
C GLU A 1103 -38.57 10.92 -1.66
N GLU A 1104 -37.61 10.08 -1.27
CA GLU A 1104 -36.55 10.44 -0.33
C GLU A 1104 -35.66 11.56 -0.89
N SER A 1105 -35.27 11.47 -2.16
CA SER A 1105 -34.51 12.51 -2.87
C SER A 1105 -35.24 13.87 -2.83
N SER A 1106 -36.52 13.91 -3.23
CA SER A 1106 -37.33 15.13 -3.19
C SER A 1106 -37.49 15.67 -1.76
N ARG A 1107 -37.62 14.81 -0.75
CA ARG A 1107 -37.69 15.23 0.66
C ARG A 1107 -36.40 15.91 1.12
N LEU A 1108 -35.24 15.36 0.73
CA LEU A 1108 -33.95 15.97 1.02
C LEU A 1108 -33.78 17.30 0.29
N TYR A 1109 -34.11 17.39 -0.99
CA TYR A 1109 -34.06 18.66 -1.72
C TYR A 1109 -34.98 19.72 -1.09
N ARG A 1110 -36.20 19.36 -0.66
CA ARG A 1110 -37.09 20.26 0.10
C ARG A 1110 -36.43 20.78 1.38
N SER A 1111 -35.71 19.93 2.11
CA SER A 1111 -35.01 20.34 3.33
C SER A 1111 -33.85 21.32 3.10
N LEU A 1112 -33.31 21.35 1.87
CA LEU A 1112 -32.19 22.22 1.48
C LEU A 1112 -32.64 23.59 0.94
N LEU A 1113 -33.91 23.71 0.52
CA LEU A 1113 -34.48 24.95 -0.02
C LEU A 1113 -34.31 26.19 0.87
N PRO A 1114 -34.48 26.15 2.21
CA PRO A 1114 -34.37 27.34 3.04
C PRO A 1114 -33.01 28.03 2.99
N ASN A 1115 -31.95 27.29 2.62
CA ASN A 1115 -30.58 27.81 2.60
C ASN A 1115 -30.21 28.40 1.23
N HIS A 1116 -30.63 27.76 0.13
CA HIS A 1116 -30.30 28.18 -1.24
C HIS A 1116 -31.44 27.86 -2.23
N PRO A 1117 -32.57 28.61 -2.18
CA PRO A 1117 -33.76 28.26 -2.95
C PRO A 1117 -33.51 28.33 -4.47
N SER A 1118 -32.85 29.37 -4.97
CA SER A 1118 -32.51 29.50 -6.40
C SER A 1118 -31.66 28.33 -6.93
N HIS A 1119 -30.77 27.80 -6.10
CA HIS A 1119 -29.89 26.68 -6.47
C HIS A 1119 -30.63 25.33 -6.46
N PHE A 1120 -31.49 25.08 -5.47
CA PHE A 1120 -32.10 23.76 -5.28
C PHE A 1120 -33.47 23.57 -5.93
N ILE A 1121 -34.17 24.65 -6.33
CA ILE A 1121 -35.46 24.57 -7.03
C ILE A 1121 -35.35 23.75 -8.33
N PRO A 1122 -34.36 23.95 -9.22
CA PRO A 1122 -34.24 23.16 -10.45
C PRO A 1122 -34.11 21.65 -10.18
N TYR A 1123 -33.26 21.24 -9.25
CA TYR A 1123 -33.06 19.84 -8.90
C TYR A 1123 -34.30 19.22 -8.23
N LEU A 1124 -34.99 19.96 -7.36
CA LEU A 1124 -36.25 19.49 -6.79
C LEU A 1124 -37.29 19.27 -7.88
N LYS A 1125 -37.40 20.18 -8.85
CA LYS A 1125 -38.34 20.06 -9.97
C LYS A 1125 -38.07 18.80 -10.79
N GLU A 1126 -36.82 18.57 -11.18
CA GLU A 1126 -36.42 17.35 -11.89
C GLU A 1126 -36.79 16.09 -11.09
N ALA A 1127 -36.53 16.10 -9.78
CA ALA A 1127 -36.88 14.98 -8.92
C ALA A 1127 -38.40 14.75 -8.85
N LEU A 1128 -39.20 15.81 -8.74
CA LEU A 1128 -40.67 15.72 -8.72
C LEU A 1128 -41.24 15.25 -10.06
N ASP A 1129 -40.65 15.64 -11.19
CA ASP A 1129 -41.05 15.16 -12.51
C ASP A 1129 -40.81 13.66 -12.67
N VAL A 1130 -39.64 13.16 -12.22
CA VAL A 1130 -39.33 11.73 -12.17
C VAL A 1130 -40.29 11.02 -11.20
N TYR A 1131 -40.58 11.63 -10.05
CA TYR A 1131 -41.50 11.08 -9.07
C TYR A 1131 -42.93 10.94 -9.63
N SER A 1132 -43.45 11.97 -10.30
CA SER A 1132 -44.76 11.92 -10.97
C SER A 1132 -44.81 10.81 -12.04
N LYS A 1133 -43.75 10.63 -12.83
CA LYS A 1133 -43.66 9.53 -13.81
C LYS A 1133 -43.67 8.15 -13.14
N GLY A 1134 -42.92 7.97 -12.06
CA GLY A 1134 -42.90 6.73 -11.28
C GLY A 1134 -44.25 6.37 -10.68
N LEU A 1135 -44.97 7.35 -10.13
CA LEU A 1135 -46.32 7.15 -9.58
C LEU A 1135 -47.34 6.75 -10.65
N ASN A 1136 -47.27 7.34 -11.85
CA ASN A 1136 -48.10 6.94 -12.98
C ASN A 1136 -47.82 5.49 -13.41
N ALA A 1137 -46.55 5.07 -13.43
CA ALA A 1137 -46.18 3.69 -13.74
C ALA A 1137 -46.75 2.67 -12.72
N LEU A 1138 -47.02 3.09 -11.48
CA LEU A 1138 -47.69 2.30 -10.44
C LEU A 1138 -49.23 2.43 -10.45
N GLY A 1139 -49.82 3.21 -11.36
CA GLY A 1139 -51.27 3.46 -11.42
C GLY A 1139 -51.80 4.39 -10.32
N ARG A 1140 -50.94 5.19 -9.66
CA ARG A 1140 -51.30 6.14 -8.60
C ARG A 1140 -51.51 7.55 -9.20
N GLU A 1141 -52.48 7.66 -10.10
CA GLU A 1141 -52.70 8.87 -10.92
C GLU A 1141 -53.01 10.15 -10.10
N ASP A 1142 -53.82 10.03 -9.05
CA ASP A 1142 -54.19 11.17 -8.18
C ASP A 1142 -52.97 11.76 -7.46
N GLU A 1143 -52.07 10.89 -6.99
CA GLU A 1143 -50.82 11.30 -6.33
C GLU A 1143 -49.82 11.86 -7.33
N ALA A 1144 -49.74 11.26 -8.52
CA ALA A 1144 -48.89 11.75 -9.60
C ALA A 1144 -49.31 13.16 -10.06
N ALA A 1145 -50.62 13.45 -10.08
CA ALA A 1145 -51.17 14.77 -10.39
C ALA A 1145 -50.85 15.79 -9.29
N ALA A 1146 -50.91 15.40 -8.02
CA ALA A 1146 -50.52 16.26 -6.90
C ALA A 1146 -49.03 16.64 -6.95
N VAL A 1147 -48.14 15.67 -7.19
CA VAL A 1147 -46.70 15.91 -7.34
C VAL A 1147 -46.39 16.78 -8.56
N ARG A 1148 -47.12 16.60 -9.68
CA ARG A 1148 -46.95 17.44 -10.87
C ARG A 1148 -47.38 18.88 -10.62
N ASN A 1149 -48.52 19.08 -9.94
CA ASN A 1149 -48.95 20.42 -9.53
C ASN A 1149 -47.90 21.09 -8.63
N GLU A 1150 -47.24 20.35 -7.73
CA GLU A 1150 -46.14 20.89 -6.93
C GLU A 1150 -44.96 21.35 -7.82
N ALA A 1151 -44.53 20.51 -8.77
CA ALA A 1151 -43.47 20.86 -9.72
C ALA A 1151 -43.82 22.10 -10.57
N ASP A 1152 -45.08 22.23 -11.00
CA ASP A 1152 -45.59 23.39 -11.74
C ASP A 1152 -45.68 24.65 -10.87
N THR A 1153 -46.00 24.52 -9.58
CA THR A 1153 -46.02 25.68 -8.65
C THR A 1153 -44.64 26.23 -8.35
N LEU A 1154 -43.58 25.42 -8.46
CA LEU A 1154 -42.19 25.88 -8.35
C LEU A 1154 -41.72 26.68 -9.58
N GLN A 1155 -42.54 26.77 -10.63
CA GLN A 1155 -42.26 27.49 -11.89
C GLN A 1155 -42.73 28.95 -11.87
N ASN A 1156 -43.54 29.35 -10.87
CA ASN A 1156 -44.07 30.70 -10.68
C ASN A 1156 -43.49 31.34 -9.42
#